data_AF-A0A7Y9WLE6-F1
#
_entry.id   AF-A0A7Y9WLE6-F1
#
_cell.length_a   1.000
_cell.length_b   1.000
_cell.length_c   1.000
_cell.angle_alpha   90.00
_cell.angle_beta   90.00
_cell.angle_gamma   90.00
#
_symmetry.space_group_name_H-M   'P 1'
#
loop_
_entity.id
_entity.type
_entity.pdbx_description
1 polymer ?
#
loop_
_entity_poly.entity_id
_entity_poly.type
_entity_poly.pdbx_seq_one_letter_code
_entity_poly.pdbx_strand_id
1 'polypeptide(L)'
;MVELEIDGKKVEVPEGSMVIQAAHKVDTYIPHFCYHKKLSIAANCRMCLVDVEKMPKAVPACATPVSAGMIVRTKSDKAVKGQQAVMEFLLINHPLDCPICDQGGECQLQDLAVGYGKSASRYSEEKRVVFHKNVGPLISMEEMSRCIHCTRCVRFGQEVAGVMELGMLGRGEHSEITSFVGKTVDSELSGNMIDLCPVGALTSKPFRYSARTWELSRRKSVSPHDSVGANLVVQVKNNRVMRVLPFENESINECWISDKDRFSYEGLNSPERLTQPMLKQDGKWIETDWQTALDYVVKGLKGIKGDHGADALAVLGSAHSTVEELFLLKQLAQAVGTPNVDFRLRQSDFSAPVNGAPWLGTSIAELSNVDAALVIGSDLRRDHPLFAARLRQAAKNGAKLTLVQATNDDALIPQAQRVVAAPSAWLDALAGIAGAVSEAKGVALPEAFAGTQPTDANKQVAKSLSTGQSRLVLLGNAAVRHPDFAVIHAAAQWIADATGATLGFLTETANTVGAHLVNALPGQGGLNAREVFEQPRKGYLLLNVEPEFDTANPAQALAALNRAEMVVVMSPFQTGADYADVLLPIAPFTETSGTFVNAEGTVQSFNGVVRPLGDTRPAWKVLRVLGSLLGVPGFEFDTSEEVRTAALGDGALTSRLSNQTGATVARGKAVKAAEGQFERIANVPIYHADALVRRAESLHLTAASRAANSVGLPAGLFDKLGLKEGDAVRVRQGEQSVQLPAVRDANLAETVVRVSAATPAGAALGSLFGELLVEKA
;
A
#
# COMPACT_ATOMS: atom_id res chain seq x y z
N MET A 1 31.64 -6.19 -21.42
CA MET A 1 30.55 -6.77 -22.24
C MET A 1 31.10 -8.00 -22.95
N VAL A 2 30.26 -8.99 -23.23
CA VAL A 2 30.63 -10.29 -23.82
C VAL A 2 29.76 -10.54 -25.05
N GLU A 3 30.38 -10.83 -26.20
CA GLU A 3 29.69 -11.20 -27.44
C GLU A 3 29.51 -12.72 -27.52
N LEU A 4 28.29 -13.16 -27.86
CA LEU A 4 27.93 -14.55 -28.11
C LEU A 4 26.90 -14.64 -29.25
N GLU A 5 26.64 -15.86 -29.71
CA GLU A 5 25.65 -16.15 -30.75
C GLU A 5 24.53 -17.04 -30.20
N ILE A 6 23.27 -16.67 -30.47
CA ILE A 6 22.08 -17.46 -30.12
C ILE A 6 21.25 -17.67 -31.38
N ASP A 7 21.14 -18.92 -31.82
CA ASP A 7 20.43 -19.32 -33.04
C ASP A 7 20.84 -18.50 -34.28
N GLY A 8 22.14 -18.26 -34.47
CA GLY A 8 22.68 -17.46 -35.57
C GLY A 8 22.62 -15.94 -35.34
N LYS A 9 22.00 -15.47 -34.26
CA LYS A 9 21.92 -14.04 -33.91
C LYS A 9 23.05 -13.67 -32.95
N LYS A 10 23.89 -12.71 -33.34
CA LYS A 10 24.89 -12.11 -32.45
C LYS A 10 24.21 -11.26 -31.38
N VAL A 11 24.70 -11.37 -30.15
CA VAL A 11 24.23 -10.60 -29.00
C VAL A 11 25.38 -10.24 -28.09
N GLU A 12 25.32 -9.03 -27.54
CA GLU A 12 26.29 -8.53 -26.57
C GLU A 12 25.59 -8.31 -25.23
N VAL A 13 26.13 -8.86 -24.13
CA VAL A 13 25.56 -8.72 -22.78
C VAL A 13 26.63 -8.40 -21.73
N PRO A 14 26.24 -7.88 -20.55
CA PRO A 14 27.17 -7.72 -19.44
C PRO A 14 27.82 -9.05 -19.03
N GLU A 15 29.07 -8.99 -18.58
CA GLU A 15 29.76 -10.16 -18.04
C GLU A 15 29.01 -10.70 -16.81
N GLY A 16 28.96 -12.03 -16.65
CA GLY A 16 28.18 -12.69 -15.59
C GLY A 16 26.70 -12.91 -15.93
N SER A 17 26.20 -12.41 -17.06
CA SER A 17 24.85 -12.70 -17.54
C SER A 17 24.68 -14.20 -17.85
N MET A 18 23.46 -14.71 -17.68
CA MET A 18 23.09 -16.07 -18.04
C MET A 18 22.60 -16.17 -19.48
N VAL A 19 22.74 -17.34 -20.10
CA VAL A 19 22.27 -17.59 -21.48
C VAL A 19 20.80 -17.21 -21.67
N ILE A 20 19.93 -17.46 -20.69
CA ILE A 20 18.50 -17.10 -20.78
C ILE A 20 18.27 -15.58 -20.88
N GLN A 21 19.10 -14.78 -20.20
CA GLN A 21 19.02 -13.31 -20.26
C GLN A 21 19.51 -12.80 -21.61
N ALA A 22 20.58 -13.39 -22.14
CA ALA A 22 21.06 -13.09 -23.48
C ALA A 22 20.03 -13.46 -24.56
N ALA A 23 19.33 -14.59 -24.40
CA ALA A 23 18.27 -15.01 -25.33
C ALA A 23 17.09 -14.03 -25.35
N HIS A 24 16.68 -13.51 -24.19
CA HIS A 24 15.64 -12.49 -24.11
C HIS A 24 16.03 -11.19 -24.83
N LYS A 25 17.32 -10.81 -24.83
CA LYS A 25 17.80 -9.60 -25.52
C LYS A 25 17.69 -9.67 -27.05
N VAL A 26 17.57 -10.87 -27.63
CA VAL A 26 17.38 -11.10 -29.08
C VAL A 26 16.03 -11.71 -29.42
N ASP A 27 15.05 -11.55 -28.52
CA ASP A 27 13.68 -12.04 -28.66
C ASP A 27 13.60 -13.56 -28.94
N THR A 28 14.54 -14.33 -28.36
CA THR A 28 14.53 -15.79 -28.42
C THR A 28 13.97 -16.35 -27.12
N TYR A 29 12.76 -16.93 -27.21
CA TYR A 29 12.11 -17.57 -26.07
C TYR A 29 12.69 -18.96 -25.78
N ILE A 30 13.08 -19.18 -24.52
CA ILE A 30 13.52 -20.48 -24.00
C ILE A 30 12.48 -20.98 -22.98
N PRO A 31 11.91 -22.19 -23.12
CA PRO A 31 10.86 -22.67 -22.22
C PRO A 31 11.38 -22.87 -20.79
N HIS A 32 10.66 -22.38 -19.78
CA HIS A 32 11.14 -22.43 -18.40
C HIS A 32 9.99 -22.39 -17.37
N PHE A 33 10.16 -23.08 -16.23
CA PHE A 33 9.19 -23.10 -15.13
C PHE A 33 9.70 -22.57 -13.79
N CYS A 34 11.00 -22.71 -13.50
CA CYS A 34 11.54 -22.25 -12.22
C CYS A 34 12.26 -20.90 -12.35
N TYR A 35 12.72 -20.52 -13.55
CA TYR A 35 13.34 -19.21 -13.74
C TYR A 35 12.31 -18.09 -13.61
N HIS A 36 12.64 -17.03 -12.89
CA HIS A 36 11.88 -15.79 -12.85
C HIS A 36 12.90 -14.67 -12.72
N LYS A 37 12.77 -13.59 -13.49
CA LYS A 37 13.81 -12.54 -13.61
C LYS A 37 14.12 -11.78 -12.31
N LYS A 38 13.16 -11.78 -11.36
CA LYS A 38 13.28 -11.14 -10.03
C LYS A 38 13.57 -12.13 -8.89
N LEU A 39 13.77 -13.41 -9.19
CA LEU A 39 14.15 -14.41 -8.19
C LEU A 39 15.54 -14.96 -8.51
N SER A 40 16.19 -15.53 -7.50
CA SER A 40 17.45 -16.26 -7.66
C SER A 40 17.32 -17.39 -8.69
N ILE A 41 18.44 -17.96 -9.11
CA ILE A 41 18.47 -19.08 -10.05
C ILE A 41 18.49 -20.40 -9.27
N ALA A 42 17.51 -21.29 -9.51
CA ALA A 42 17.47 -22.62 -8.87
C ALA A 42 17.74 -23.78 -9.84
N ALA A 43 17.41 -23.63 -11.12
CA ALA A 43 17.50 -24.69 -12.14
C ALA A 43 16.74 -26.01 -11.81
N ASN A 44 15.73 -25.97 -10.93
CA ASN A 44 14.93 -27.13 -10.50
C ASN A 44 14.21 -27.85 -11.65
N CYS A 45 13.62 -27.11 -12.59
CA CYS A 45 12.73 -27.71 -13.60
C CYS A 45 13.45 -28.35 -14.78
N ARG A 46 14.70 -27.96 -15.07
CA ARG A 46 15.44 -28.34 -16.29
C ARG A 46 14.72 -28.08 -17.63
N MET A 47 13.62 -27.31 -17.67
CA MET A 47 12.90 -27.08 -18.94
C MET A 47 13.69 -26.20 -19.92
N CYS A 48 14.59 -25.35 -19.42
CA CYS A 48 15.38 -24.40 -20.22
C CYS A 48 16.65 -25.00 -20.84
N LEU A 49 16.67 -26.30 -21.12
CA LEU A 49 17.84 -26.97 -21.70
C LEU A 49 18.11 -26.45 -23.12
N VAL A 50 19.34 -26.00 -23.36
CA VAL A 50 19.85 -25.54 -24.66
C VAL A 50 21.14 -26.26 -25.01
N ASP A 51 21.48 -26.27 -26.29
CA ASP A 51 22.72 -26.84 -26.80
C ASP A 51 23.78 -25.76 -26.96
N VAL A 52 24.83 -25.83 -26.13
CA VAL A 52 26.00 -24.97 -26.25
C VAL A 52 27.10 -25.72 -26.97
N GLU A 53 27.70 -25.09 -27.98
CA GLU A 53 28.77 -25.69 -28.75
C GLU A 53 29.94 -26.12 -27.85
N LYS A 54 30.56 -27.27 -28.18
CA LYS A 54 31.63 -27.92 -27.40
C LYS A 54 31.19 -28.44 -26.02
N MET A 55 29.93 -28.31 -25.62
CA MET A 55 29.40 -28.96 -24.42
C MET A 55 28.75 -30.31 -24.75
N PRO A 56 29.11 -31.39 -24.02
CA PRO A 56 28.68 -32.76 -24.35
C PRO A 56 27.19 -33.01 -24.08
N LYS A 57 26.56 -32.22 -23.20
CA LYS A 57 25.15 -32.34 -22.81
C LYS A 57 24.43 -31.03 -23.08
N ALA A 58 23.10 -31.09 -23.24
CA ALA A 58 22.29 -29.89 -23.14
C ALA A 58 22.42 -29.32 -21.72
N VAL A 59 22.52 -28.00 -21.61
CA VAL A 59 22.77 -27.29 -20.35
C VAL A 59 21.62 -26.33 -20.03
N PRO A 60 21.31 -26.08 -18.75
CA PRO A 60 20.22 -25.20 -18.37
C PRO A 60 20.57 -23.74 -18.66
N ALA A 61 19.88 -23.12 -19.62
CA ALA A 61 20.11 -21.72 -20.00
C ALA A 61 20.00 -20.73 -18.83
N CYS A 62 19.20 -21.05 -17.81
CA CYS A 62 19.02 -20.19 -16.65
C CYS A 62 20.23 -20.13 -15.71
N ALA A 63 21.14 -21.11 -15.77
CA ALA A 63 22.27 -21.24 -14.85
C ALA A 63 23.62 -21.37 -15.57
N THR A 64 23.63 -21.24 -16.90
CA THR A 64 24.86 -21.23 -17.69
C THR A 64 25.27 -19.78 -17.93
N PRO A 65 26.38 -19.31 -17.37
CA PRO A 65 26.91 -17.97 -17.65
C PRO A 65 27.40 -17.90 -19.10
N VAL A 66 27.27 -16.73 -19.72
CA VAL A 66 27.77 -16.51 -21.08
C VAL A 66 29.30 -16.40 -21.09
N SER A 67 29.92 -16.78 -22.20
CA SER A 67 31.35 -16.56 -22.45
C SER A 67 31.57 -16.03 -23.86
N ALA A 68 32.69 -15.36 -24.10
CA ALA A 68 33.00 -14.77 -25.40
C ALA A 68 33.06 -15.85 -26.49
N GLY A 69 32.37 -15.59 -27.61
CA GLY A 69 32.28 -16.53 -28.73
C GLY A 69 31.46 -17.79 -28.44
N MET A 70 30.66 -17.81 -27.36
CA MET A 70 29.73 -18.91 -27.08
C MET A 70 28.68 -19.01 -28.20
N ILE A 71 28.45 -20.22 -28.72
CA ILE A 71 27.40 -20.49 -29.72
C ILE A 71 26.32 -21.34 -29.06
N VAL A 72 25.11 -20.81 -28.98
CA VAL A 72 23.94 -21.44 -28.36
C VAL A 72 22.91 -21.76 -29.42
N ARG A 73 22.42 -23.01 -29.43
CA ARG A 73 21.36 -23.51 -30.30
C ARG A 73 20.18 -23.93 -29.42
N THR A 74 19.05 -23.22 -29.53
CA THR A 74 17.86 -23.48 -28.69
C THR A 74 16.95 -24.57 -29.25
N LYS A 75 17.06 -24.82 -30.57
CA LYS A 75 16.21 -25.77 -31.33
C LYS A 75 16.98 -26.95 -31.95
N SER A 76 18.18 -27.28 -31.45
CA SER A 76 18.88 -28.47 -31.93
C SER A 76 18.17 -29.75 -31.47
N ASP A 77 18.39 -30.88 -32.17
CA ASP A 77 17.82 -32.18 -31.80
C ASP A 77 18.14 -32.55 -30.34
N LYS A 78 19.36 -32.23 -29.87
CA LYS A 78 19.79 -32.43 -28.49
C LYS A 78 18.98 -31.58 -27.50
N ALA A 79 18.73 -30.32 -27.81
CA ALA A 79 17.93 -29.42 -26.95
C ALA A 79 16.46 -29.87 -26.90
N VAL A 80 15.86 -30.12 -28.07
CA VAL A 80 14.45 -30.52 -28.20
C VAL A 80 14.18 -31.85 -27.49
N LYS A 81 15.02 -32.87 -27.69
CA LYS A 81 14.88 -34.15 -26.98
C LYS A 81 15.00 -34.00 -25.47
N GLY A 82 15.89 -33.12 -25.00
CA GLY A 82 16.03 -32.80 -23.58
C GLY A 82 14.76 -32.16 -23.01
N GLN A 83 14.21 -31.16 -23.70
CA GLN A 83 12.97 -30.46 -23.31
C GLN A 83 11.76 -31.41 -23.28
N GLN A 84 11.60 -32.24 -24.33
CA GLN A 84 10.53 -33.24 -24.40
C GLN A 84 10.61 -34.28 -23.27
N ALA A 85 11.81 -34.75 -22.93
CA ALA A 85 12.00 -35.67 -21.82
C ALA A 85 11.67 -35.02 -20.47
N VAL A 86 12.10 -33.79 -20.25
CA VAL A 86 11.76 -33.02 -19.04
C VAL A 86 10.26 -32.81 -18.92
N MET A 87 9.58 -32.45 -20.01
CA MET A 87 8.13 -32.31 -20.01
C MET A 87 7.42 -33.62 -19.64
N GLU A 88 7.89 -34.76 -20.18
CA GLU A 88 7.37 -36.08 -19.81
C GLU A 88 7.54 -36.32 -18.30
N PHE A 89 8.71 -36.05 -17.71
CA PHE A 89 8.95 -36.18 -16.27
C PHE A 89 8.07 -35.27 -15.41
N LEU A 90 7.78 -34.03 -15.85
CA LEU A 90 6.88 -33.14 -15.12
C LEU A 90 5.45 -33.66 -15.13
N LEU A 91 5.03 -34.30 -16.23
CA LEU A 91 3.67 -34.81 -16.41
C LEU A 91 3.44 -36.20 -15.78
N ILE A 92 4.48 -36.98 -15.44
CA ILE A 92 4.27 -38.31 -14.81
C ILE A 92 3.47 -38.20 -13.52
N ASN A 93 3.75 -37.18 -12.71
CA ASN A 93 3.12 -36.96 -11.41
C ASN A 93 2.10 -35.80 -11.40
N HIS A 94 1.88 -35.12 -12.53
CA HIS A 94 0.87 -34.08 -12.65
C HIS A 94 -0.50 -34.71 -12.96
N PRO A 95 -1.59 -34.33 -12.26
CA PRO A 95 -2.92 -34.88 -12.48
C PRO A 95 -3.53 -34.34 -13.77
N LEU A 96 -4.49 -35.09 -14.35
CA LEU A 96 -5.23 -34.71 -15.56
C LEU A 96 -6.40 -33.76 -15.26
N ASP A 97 -6.12 -32.76 -14.43
CA ASP A 97 -7.11 -31.85 -13.87
C ASP A 97 -7.41 -30.64 -14.78
N CYS A 98 -6.77 -30.53 -15.95
CA CYS A 98 -6.86 -29.34 -16.80
C CYS A 98 -8.30 -28.80 -17.00
N PRO A 99 -9.33 -29.65 -17.18
CA PRO A 99 -10.72 -29.16 -17.34
C PRO A 99 -11.30 -28.47 -16.08
N ILE A 100 -10.93 -28.93 -14.89
CA ILE A 100 -11.43 -28.37 -13.62
C ILE A 100 -10.50 -27.29 -13.06
N CYS A 101 -9.20 -27.37 -13.33
CA CYS A 101 -8.16 -26.45 -12.85
C CYS A 101 -8.51 -24.98 -13.09
N ASP A 102 -8.46 -24.13 -12.04
CA ASP A 102 -8.78 -22.70 -12.09
C ASP A 102 -7.95 -21.95 -13.15
N GLN A 103 -6.63 -22.17 -13.15
CA GLN A 103 -5.67 -21.60 -14.11
C GLN A 103 -5.67 -22.30 -15.49
N GLY A 104 -6.64 -23.17 -15.78
CA GLY A 104 -6.80 -23.73 -17.12
C GLY A 104 -6.90 -22.60 -18.16
N GLY A 105 -6.08 -22.67 -19.22
CA GLY A 105 -5.97 -21.64 -20.26
C GLY A 105 -4.96 -20.51 -20.00
N GLU A 106 -4.43 -20.40 -18.78
CA GLU A 106 -3.33 -19.49 -18.42
C GLU A 106 -2.18 -20.19 -17.70
N CYS A 107 -2.21 -21.53 -17.72
CA CYS A 107 -1.22 -22.38 -17.07
C CYS A 107 0.01 -22.53 -17.96
N GLN A 108 1.15 -22.04 -17.51
CA GLN A 108 2.42 -22.17 -18.24
C GLN A 108 2.75 -23.63 -18.55
N LEU A 109 2.39 -24.58 -17.68
CA LEU A 109 2.61 -26.01 -17.93
C LEU A 109 1.76 -26.54 -19.08
N GLN A 110 0.52 -26.09 -19.20
CA GLN A 110 -0.36 -26.46 -20.30
C GLN A 110 0.24 -25.97 -21.64
N ASP A 111 0.61 -24.69 -21.70
CA ASP A 111 1.14 -24.09 -22.93
C ASP A 111 2.46 -24.74 -23.37
N LEU A 112 3.37 -24.97 -22.42
CA LEU A 112 4.66 -25.60 -22.70
C LEU A 112 4.52 -27.09 -23.02
N ALA A 113 3.54 -27.80 -22.44
CA ALA A 113 3.28 -29.19 -22.79
C ALA A 113 2.81 -29.32 -24.25
N VAL A 114 1.92 -28.42 -24.70
CA VAL A 114 1.46 -28.39 -26.10
C VAL A 114 2.59 -28.00 -27.06
N GLY A 115 3.41 -27.00 -26.72
CA GLY A 115 4.44 -26.48 -27.61
C GLY A 115 5.76 -27.26 -27.63
N TYR A 116 6.15 -27.89 -26.52
CA TYR A 116 7.48 -28.49 -26.33
C TYR A 116 7.43 -29.94 -25.80
N GLY A 117 6.24 -30.47 -25.49
CA GLY A 117 6.06 -31.85 -25.06
C GLY A 117 5.97 -32.85 -26.21
N LYS A 118 5.88 -34.14 -25.86
CA LYS A 118 5.51 -35.21 -26.79
C LYS A 118 3.99 -35.30 -26.90
N SER A 119 3.49 -35.90 -27.97
CA SER A 119 2.05 -36.15 -28.16
C SER A 119 1.47 -37.22 -27.23
N ALA A 120 2.30 -38.10 -26.67
CA ALA A 120 1.88 -39.17 -25.77
C ALA A 120 2.89 -39.39 -24.64
N SER A 121 2.39 -39.82 -23.47
CA SER A 121 3.20 -40.27 -22.34
C SER A 121 3.38 -41.78 -22.40
N ARG A 122 4.56 -42.26 -22.01
CA ARG A 122 4.83 -43.70 -21.83
C ARG A 122 4.55 -44.17 -20.40
N TYR A 123 4.28 -43.25 -19.48
CA TYR A 123 4.04 -43.53 -18.06
C TYR A 123 2.61 -44.02 -17.84
N SER A 124 2.45 -45.23 -17.31
CA SER A 124 1.17 -45.91 -17.08
C SER A 124 0.93 -46.31 -15.62
N GLU A 125 1.79 -45.88 -14.70
CA GLU A 125 1.68 -46.19 -13.27
C GLU A 125 0.77 -45.17 -12.56
N GLU A 126 0.46 -45.46 -11.29
CA GLU A 126 -0.31 -44.57 -10.43
C GLU A 126 0.47 -43.28 -10.15
N LYS A 127 -0.21 -42.14 -10.32
CA LYS A 127 0.37 -40.83 -10.02
C LYS A 127 0.31 -40.58 -8.52
N ARG A 128 1.32 -39.89 -7.99
CA ARG A 128 1.27 -39.42 -6.60
C ARG A 128 0.09 -38.49 -6.35
N VAL A 129 -0.41 -38.51 -5.12
CA VAL A 129 -1.43 -37.57 -4.63
C VAL A 129 -0.87 -36.81 -3.45
N VAL A 130 -1.06 -35.50 -3.45
CA VAL A 130 -0.68 -34.59 -2.37
C VAL A 130 -1.94 -33.96 -1.80
N PHE A 131 -2.14 -34.14 -0.49
CA PHE A 131 -3.29 -33.59 0.21
C PHE A 131 -3.24 -32.05 0.31
N HIS A 132 -4.44 -31.46 0.28
CA HIS A 132 -4.67 -30.04 0.43
C HIS A 132 -4.10 -29.48 1.74
N LYS A 133 -3.76 -28.20 1.74
CA LYS A 133 -3.16 -27.49 2.88
C LYS A 133 -3.93 -26.19 3.12
N ASN A 134 -4.26 -25.89 4.36
CA ASN A 134 -4.87 -24.60 4.71
C ASN A 134 -3.78 -23.61 5.09
N VAL A 135 -3.60 -22.57 4.27
CA VAL A 135 -2.56 -21.55 4.45
C VAL A 135 -3.12 -20.13 4.60
N GLY A 136 -4.41 -20.01 4.93
CA GLY A 136 -5.06 -18.72 5.14
C GLY A 136 -6.12 -18.38 4.10
N PRO A 137 -6.66 -17.16 4.11
CA PRO A 137 -7.84 -16.80 3.33
C PRO A 137 -7.55 -16.35 1.89
N LEU A 138 -6.30 -16.01 1.56
CA LEU A 138 -5.96 -15.38 0.27
C LEU A 138 -5.49 -16.39 -0.78
N ILE A 139 -4.64 -17.34 -0.38
CA ILE A 139 -4.05 -18.35 -1.26
C ILE A 139 -4.72 -19.70 -1.01
N SER A 140 -5.13 -20.36 -2.09
CA SER A 140 -5.59 -21.74 -2.08
C SER A 140 -4.43 -22.69 -2.36
N MET A 141 -4.26 -23.70 -1.48
CA MET A 141 -3.38 -24.86 -1.66
C MET A 141 -4.22 -26.16 -1.67
N GLU A 142 -5.41 -26.09 -2.28
CA GLU A 142 -6.29 -27.25 -2.44
C GLU A 142 -5.71 -28.28 -3.41
N GLU A 143 -5.02 -27.83 -4.46
CA GLU A 143 -4.59 -28.70 -5.57
C GLU A 143 -3.08 -28.90 -5.64
N MET A 144 -2.48 -29.16 -4.49
CA MET A 144 -1.03 -29.36 -4.40
C MET A 144 -0.50 -30.58 -5.17
N SER A 145 -1.37 -31.50 -5.57
CA SER A 145 -1.03 -32.57 -6.53
C SER A 145 -0.56 -32.00 -7.88
N ARG A 146 -0.97 -30.78 -8.25
CA ARG A 146 -0.52 -30.07 -9.46
C ARG A 146 0.88 -29.48 -9.34
N CYS A 147 1.44 -29.36 -8.14
CA CYS A 147 2.72 -28.70 -7.91
C CYS A 147 3.89 -29.49 -8.55
N ILE A 148 4.73 -28.78 -9.29
CA ILE A 148 5.92 -29.32 -9.96
C ILE A 148 7.24 -29.04 -9.22
N HIS A 149 7.17 -28.58 -7.97
CA HIS A 149 8.33 -28.26 -7.13
C HIS A 149 9.34 -27.30 -7.76
N CYS A 150 8.87 -26.32 -8.52
CA CYS A 150 9.74 -25.31 -9.10
C CYS A 150 10.38 -24.37 -8.06
N THR A 151 9.83 -24.36 -6.83
CA THR A 151 10.20 -23.52 -5.67
C THR A 151 10.18 -22.01 -5.93
N ARG A 152 9.42 -21.52 -6.93
CA ARG A 152 9.22 -20.07 -7.14
C ARG A 152 8.55 -19.41 -5.93
N CYS A 153 7.48 -20.00 -5.39
CA CYS A 153 6.76 -19.46 -4.23
C CYS A 153 7.63 -19.38 -2.95
N VAL A 154 8.40 -20.44 -2.66
CA VAL A 154 9.34 -20.49 -1.52
C VAL A 154 10.39 -19.38 -1.64
N ARG A 155 11.03 -19.27 -2.81
CA ARG A 155 12.05 -18.25 -3.06
C ARG A 155 11.48 -16.84 -3.04
N PHE A 156 10.28 -16.63 -3.56
CA PHE A 156 9.61 -15.33 -3.47
C PHE A 156 9.39 -14.91 -2.01
N GLY A 157 8.89 -15.83 -1.16
CA GLY A 157 8.73 -15.58 0.26
C GLY A 157 10.03 -15.09 0.90
N GLN A 158 11.11 -15.83 0.71
CA GLN A 158 12.42 -15.52 1.28
C GLN A 158 13.09 -14.27 0.68
N GLU A 159 13.04 -14.11 -0.64
CA GLU A 159 13.85 -13.14 -1.37
C GLU A 159 13.14 -11.80 -1.52
N VAL A 160 11.85 -11.81 -1.87
CA VAL A 160 11.08 -10.60 -2.16
C VAL A 160 10.21 -10.22 -0.98
N ALA A 161 9.33 -11.13 -0.53
CA ALA A 161 8.43 -10.86 0.59
C ALA A 161 9.16 -10.67 1.93
N GLY A 162 10.39 -11.21 2.03
CA GLY A 162 11.26 -11.09 3.21
C GLY A 162 10.94 -12.05 4.34
N VAL A 163 10.01 -12.98 4.15
CA VAL A 163 9.60 -13.97 5.14
C VAL A 163 9.36 -15.33 4.49
N MET A 164 10.02 -16.36 5.02
CA MET A 164 9.90 -17.72 4.51
C MET A 164 8.69 -18.43 5.15
N GLU A 165 7.52 -18.26 4.55
CA GLU A 165 6.27 -18.85 5.03
C GLU A 165 5.99 -20.22 4.42
N LEU A 166 6.50 -20.46 3.21
CA LEU A 166 6.47 -21.75 2.53
C LEU A 166 7.86 -22.38 2.48
N GLY A 167 7.92 -23.70 2.64
CA GLY A 167 9.13 -24.51 2.49
C GLY A 167 8.84 -25.79 1.71
N MET A 168 9.91 -26.54 1.39
CA MET A 168 9.81 -27.86 0.76
C MET A 168 10.23 -28.93 1.78
N LEU A 169 9.29 -29.78 2.17
CA LEU A 169 9.55 -30.94 3.02
C LEU A 169 9.76 -32.19 2.17
N GLY A 170 10.41 -33.21 2.72
CA GLY A 170 10.64 -34.49 2.04
C GLY A 170 11.79 -34.47 1.04
N ARG A 171 11.94 -35.55 0.28
CA ARG A 171 12.96 -35.73 -0.77
C ARG A 171 12.40 -36.59 -1.90
N GLY A 172 12.83 -36.31 -3.13
CA GLY A 172 12.41 -37.07 -4.30
C GLY A 172 10.92 -36.86 -4.58
N GLU A 173 10.19 -37.94 -4.87
CA GLU A 173 8.76 -37.87 -5.18
C GLU A 173 7.89 -37.49 -3.97
N HIS A 174 8.37 -37.73 -2.75
CA HIS A 174 7.73 -37.34 -1.49
C HIS A 174 7.98 -35.87 -1.12
N SER A 175 8.54 -35.07 -2.03
CA SER A 175 8.71 -33.65 -1.78
C SER A 175 7.36 -32.94 -1.80
N GLU A 176 7.12 -32.05 -0.85
CA GLU A 176 5.89 -31.25 -0.76
C GLU A 176 6.18 -29.81 -0.39
N ILE A 177 5.54 -28.88 -1.10
CA ILE A 177 5.51 -27.48 -0.67
C ILE A 177 4.44 -27.33 0.41
N THR A 178 4.81 -26.80 1.57
CA THR A 178 3.90 -26.58 2.69
C THR A 178 4.26 -25.33 3.48
N SER A 179 3.32 -24.82 4.27
CA SER A 179 3.63 -23.86 5.32
C SER A 179 4.29 -24.56 6.52
N PHE A 180 4.93 -23.77 7.38
CA PHE A 180 5.40 -24.25 8.68
C PHE A 180 4.21 -24.71 9.54
N VAL A 181 4.40 -25.77 10.34
CA VAL A 181 3.31 -26.42 11.09
C VAL A 181 2.54 -25.40 11.94
N GLY A 182 1.21 -25.35 11.75
CA GLY A 182 0.32 -24.46 12.48
C GLY A 182 0.37 -22.98 12.04
N LYS A 183 1.11 -22.64 10.97
CA LYS A 183 1.20 -21.27 10.45
C LYS A 183 0.50 -21.10 9.11
N THR A 184 -0.07 -19.92 8.93
CA THR A 184 -0.63 -19.41 7.68
C THR A 184 0.41 -18.61 6.90
N VAL A 185 0.06 -18.24 5.66
CA VAL A 185 0.82 -17.29 4.84
C VAL A 185 0.20 -15.91 5.06
N ASP A 186 0.94 -15.02 5.71
CA ASP A 186 0.47 -13.74 6.25
C ASP A 186 1.28 -12.52 5.76
N SER A 187 2.29 -12.72 4.90
CA SER A 187 2.94 -11.60 4.21
C SER A 187 1.94 -10.81 3.38
N GLU A 188 1.97 -9.49 3.48
CA GLU A 188 1.23 -8.52 2.67
C GLU A 188 1.62 -8.51 1.18
N LEU A 189 2.62 -9.29 0.78
CA LEU A 189 2.99 -9.50 -0.62
C LEU A 189 2.67 -10.94 -1.08
N SER A 190 2.01 -11.75 -0.25
CA SER A 190 1.89 -13.19 -0.46
C SER A 190 1.10 -13.55 -1.71
N GLY A 191 0.10 -12.77 -2.08
CA GLY A 191 -0.76 -13.00 -3.24
C GLY A 191 0.01 -13.07 -4.57
N ASN A 192 1.19 -12.47 -4.66
CA ASN A 192 2.06 -12.59 -5.84
C ASN A 192 2.57 -14.03 -6.07
N MET A 193 2.52 -14.90 -5.05
CA MET A 193 2.83 -16.32 -5.20
C MET A 193 1.85 -17.03 -6.16
N ILE A 194 0.64 -16.52 -6.31
CA ILE A 194 -0.38 -17.05 -7.25
C ILE A 194 0.08 -16.83 -8.70
N ASP A 195 0.53 -15.62 -9.02
CA ASP A 195 1.02 -15.24 -10.36
C ASP A 195 2.35 -15.94 -10.69
N LEU A 196 3.18 -16.16 -9.67
CA LEU A 196 4.44 -16.87 -9.81
C LEU A 196 4.26 -18.36 -10.05
N CYS A 197 3.14 -18.94 -9.62
CA CYS A 197 2.90 -20.37 -9.73
C CYS A 197 2.69 -20.75 -11.19
N PRO A 198 3.59 -21.53 -11.81
CA PRO A 198 3.46 -21.88 -13.23
C PRO A 198 2.41 -22.98 -13.49
N VAL A 199 1.88 -23.56 -12.42
CA VAL A 199 0.98 -24.70 -12.40
C VAL A 199 -0.10 -24.37 -11.39
N GLY A 200 -1.39 -24.58 -11.68
CA GLY A 200 -2.54 -24.17 -10.85
C GLY A 200 -2.67 -24.87 -9.49
N ALA A 201 -1.58 -24.95 -8.74
CA ALA A 201 -1.42 -25.47 -7.40
C ALA A 201 -1.55 -24.37 -6.34
N LEU A 202 -1.10 -23.14 -6.64
CA LEU A 202 -1.40 -21.95 -5.85
C LEU A 202 -2.36 -21.08 -6.65
N THR A 203 -3.58 -20.93 -6.16
CA THR A 203 -4.64 -20.14 -6.82
C THR A 203 -5.20 -19.09 -5.87
N SER A 204 -5.87 -18.07 -6.41
CA SER A 204 -6.53 -17.05 -5.60
C SER A 204 -7.77 -17.66 -4.95
N LYS A 205 -7.79 -17.79 -3.63
CA LYS A 205 -8.92 -18.42 -2.92
C LYS A 205 -10.23 -17.63 -3.12
N PRO A 206 -10.26 -16.28 -3.07
CA PRO A 206 -11.48 -15.51 -3.34
C PRO A 206 -11.99 -15.61 -4.80
N PHE A 207 -11.09 -15.77 -5.78
CA PHE A 207 -11.45 -15.82 -7.20
C PHE A 207 -11.76 -17.24 -7.71
N ARG A 208 -11.20 -18.27 -7.08
CA ARG A 208 -11.20 -19.66 -7.55
C ARG A 208 -12.57 -20.10 -8.05
N TYR A 209 -12.61 -20.58 -9.30
CA TYR A 209 -13.80 -21.09 -9.99
C TYR A 209 -14.91 -20.08 -10.30
N SER A 210 -14.67 -18.77 -10.12
CA SER A 210 -15.65 -17.74 -10.49
C SER A 210 -15.69 -17.44 -12.00
N ALA A 211 -14.58 -17.64 -12.72
CA ALA A 211 -14.49 -17.42 -14.16
C ALA A 211 -13.28 -18.16 -14.77
N ARG A 212 -13.30 -18.36 -16.10
CA ARG A 212 -12.15 -18.82 -16.88
C ARG A 212 -11.41 -17.65 -17.51
N THR A 213 -10.11 -17.78 -17.66
CA THR A 213 -9.22 -16.70 -18.15
C THR A 213 -9.57 -16.16 -19.55
N TRP A 214 -10.15 -16.99 -20.42
CA TRP A 214 -10.62 -16.60 -21.76
C TRP A 214 -11.98 -15.87 -21.74
N GLU A 215 -12.73 -15.93 -20.64
CA GLU A 215 -13.95 -15.12 -20.43
C GLU A 215 -13.61 -13.71 -19.91
N LEU A 216 -12.36 -13.50 -19.45
CA LEU A 216 -11.95 -12.29 -18.78
C LEU A 216 -11.32 -11.30 -19.76
N SER A 217 -11.94 -10.12 -19.86
CA SER A 217 -11.32 -8.97 -20.49
C SER A 217 -10.29 -8.35 -19.56
N ARG A 218 -9.14 -7.93 -20.11
CA ARG A 218 -8.03 -7.32 -19.36
C ARG A 218 -8.00 -5.82 -19.64
N ARG A 219 -7.92 -5.00 -18.60
CA ARG A 219 -7.86 -3.53 -18.69
C ARG A 219 -6.78 -3.01 -17.75
N LYS A 220 -6.03 -1.99 -18.17
CA LYS A 220 -5.00 -1.35 -17.35
C LYS A 220 -5.62 -0.34 -16.39
N SER A 221 -5.11 -0.25 -15.17
CA SER A 221 -5.52 0.74 -14.17
C SER A 221 -4.36 1.02 -13.19
N VAL A 222 -4.62 1.83 -12.16
CA VAL A 222 -3.67 2.24 -11.12
C VAL A 222 -4.32 2.05 -9.75
N SER A 223 -3.58 1.52 -8.79
CA SER A 223 -4.08 1.31 -7.42
C SER A 223 -4.29 2.64 -6.68
N PRO A 224 -5.41 2.83 -5.96
CA PRO A 224 -5.66 4.01 -5.13
C PRO A 224 -5.17 3.87 -3.67
N HIS A 225 -4.69 2.70 -3.26
CA HIS A 225 -4.64 2.32 -1.83
C HIS A 225 -3.46 2.90 -1.06
N ASP A 226 -2.27 2.96 -1.68
CA ASP A 226 -1.08 3.53 -1.07
C ASP A 226 -0.25 4.36 -2.03
N SER A 227 0.76 5.02 -1.48
CA SER A 227 1.57 5.99 -2.19
C SER A 227 2.45 5.44 -3.31
N VAL A 228 2.48 4.12 -3.54
CA VAL A 228 3.13 3.54 -4.72
C VAL A 228 2.34 3.91 -5.98
N GLY A 229 1.01 3.87 -5.91
CA GLY A 229 0.16 3.91 -7.09
C GLY A 229 0.52 2.78 -8.07
N ALA A 230 0.51 1.54 -7.58
CA ALA A 230 0.97 0.39 -8.36
C ALA A 230 0.16 0.19 -9.65
N ASN A 231 0.81 -0.22 -10.75
CA ASN A 231 0.10 -0.46 -12.01
C ASN A 231 -0.60 -1.82 -12.00
N LEU A 232 -1.84 -1.84 -12.48
CA LEU A 232 -2.75 -2.97 -12.37
C LEU A 232 -3.22 -3.45 -13.75
N VAL A 233 -3.46 -4.75 -13.85
CA VAL A 233 -4.34 -5.37 -14.85
C VAL A 233 -5.60 -5.84 -14.15
N VAL A 234 -6.69 -5.11 -14.35
CA VAL A 234 -8.02 -5.45 -13.83
C VAL A 234 -8.71 -6.39 -14.82
N GLN A 235 -9.18 -7.53 -14.31
CA GLN A 235 -9.86 -8.54 -15.11
C GLN A 235 -11.37 -8.51 -14.87
N VAL A 236 -12.14 -8.41 -15.96
CA VAL A 236 -13.56 -8.08 -15.93
C VAL A 236 -14.37 -9.11 -16.71
N LYS A 237 -15.52 -9.52 -16.14
CA LYS A 237 -16.56 -10.35 -16.77
C LYS A 237 -17.92 -9.71 -16.52
N ASN A 238 -18.76 -9.61 -17.55
CA ASN A 238 -20.14 -9.11 -17.42
C ASN A 238 -20.25 -7.80 -16.64
N ASN A 239 -19.38 -6.83 -16.94
CA ASN A 239 -19.30 -5.54 -16.25
C ASN A 239 -18.99 -5.61 -14.74
N ARG A 240 -18.40 -6.72 -14.27
CA ARG A 240 -17.95 -6.89 -12.89
C ARG A 240 -16.45 -7.15 -12.86
N VAL A 241 -15.76 -6.51 -11.93
CA VAL A 241 -14.36 -6.82 -11.64
C VAL A 241 -14.29 -8.17 -10.93
N MET A 242 -13.54 -9.10 -11.52
CA MET A 242 -13.43 -10.48 -11.03
C MET A 242 -12.13 -10.73 -10.26
N ARG A 243 -11.02 -10.11 -10.68
CA ARG A 243 -9.73 -10.13 -9.96
C ARG A 243 -8.80 -9.04 -10.49
N VAL A 244 -7.73 -8.78 -9.73
CA VAL A 244 -6.68 -7.81 -10.07
C VAL A 244 -5.32 -8.50 -10.08
N LEU A 245 -4.51 -8.20 -11.09
CA LEU A 245 -3.14 -8.70 -11.28
C LEU A 245 -2.17 -7.52 -11.42
N PRO A 246 -0.86 -7.70 -11.15
CA PRO A 246 0.13 -6.67 -11.41
C PRO A 246 0.26 -6.40 -12.92
N PHE A 247 0.31 -5.13 -13.31
CA PHE A 247 0.90 -4.72 -14.58
C PHE A 247 2.38 -4.43 -14.34
N GLU A 248 3.24 -4.96 -15.21
CA GLU A 248 4.67 -4.83 -15.00
C GLU A 248 5.15 -3.40 -15.32
N ASN A 249 5.80 -2.77 -14.34
CA ASN A 249 6.50 -1.49 -14.49
C ASN A 249 7.72 -1.45 -13.57
N GLU A 250 8.91 -1.61 -14.16
CA GLU A 250 10.19 -1.64 -13.45
C GLU A 250 10.44 -0.42 -12.56
N SER A 251 9.96 0.76 -12.97
CA SER A 251 10.16 2.02 -12.26
C SER A 251 9.31 2.14 -10.99
N ILE A 252 8.13 1.51 -10.96
CA ILE A 252 7.15 1.63 -9.86
C ILE A 252 7.11 0.32 -9.07
N ASN A 253 6.33 -0.65 -9.55
CA ASN A 253 5.97 -1.85 -8.80
C ASN A 253 6.67 -3.13 -9.29
N GLU A 254 7.61 -3.03 -10.22
CA GLU A 254 8.26 -4.15 -10.90
C GLU A 254 7.21 -5.09 -11.49
N CYS A 255 7.01 -6.27 -10.90
CA CYS A 255 5.96 -7.22 -11.25
C CYS A 255 5.11 -7.61 -10.04
N TRP A 256 5.11 -6.78 -8.99
CA TRP A 256 4.49 -7.06 -7.70
C TRP A 256 3.38 -6.06 -7.39
N ILE A 257 2.40 -6.50 -6.61
CA ILE A 257 1.40 -5.64 -5.98
C ILE A 257 1.17 -6.13 -4.56
N SER A 258 0.70 -5.27 -3.66
CA SER A 258 0.36 -5.71 -2.30
C SER A 258 -0.95 -6.51 -2.28
N ASP A 259 -1.18 -7.24 -1.19
CA ASP A 259 -2.42 -8.00 -1.00
C ASP A 259 -3.62 -7.06 -0.89
N LYS A 260 -3.46 -5.84 -0.34
CA LYS A 260 -4.54 -4.83 -0.41
C LYS A 260 -4.87 -4.44 -1.85
N ASP A 261 -3.88 -4.23 -2.72
CA ASP A 261 -4.11 -3.93 -4.13
C ASP A 261 -4.78 -5.09 -4.88
N ARG A 262 -4.41 -6.32 -4.52
CA ARG A 262 -4.83 -7.54 -5.21
C ARG A 262 -6.26 -7.94 -4.86
N PHE A 263 -6.66 -7.82 -3.59
CA PHE A 263 -7.90 -8.39 -3.08
C PHE A 263 -8.96 -7.33 -2.73
N SER A 264 -8.64 -6.02 -2.75
CA SER A 264 -9.63 -4.95 -2.53
C SER A 264 -10.80 -4.97 -3.52
N TYR A 265 -10.67 -5.65 -4.66
CA TYR A 265 -11.74 -5.78 -5.65
C TYR A 265 -13.00 -6.47 -5.10
N GLU A 266 -12.89 -7.26 -4.02
CA GLU A 266 -14.06 -7.81 -3.34
C GLU A 266 -14.99 -6.68 -2.86
N GLY A 267 -14.41 -5.59 -2.33
CA GLY A 267 -15.15 -4.40 -1.91
C GLY A 267 -15.90 -3.69 -3.05
N LEU A 268 -15.42 -3.78 -4.30
CA LEU A 268 -16.11 -3.18 -5.46
C LEU A 268 -17.49 -3.80 -5.71
N ASN A 269 -17.66 -5.07 -5.34
CA ASN A 269 -18.91 -5.81 -5.52
C ASN A 269 -19.66 -6.02 -4.19
N SER A 270 -19.30 -5.28 -3.13
CA SER A 270 -19.91 -5.41 -1.81
C SER A 270 -21.41 -5.11 -1.84
N PRO A 271 -22.23 -5.81 -1.04
CA PRO A 271 -23.64 -5.44 -0.85
C PRO A 271 -23.83 -4.06 -0.23
N GLU A 272 -22.79 -3.47 0.40
CA GLU A 272 -22.84 -2.12 0.97
C GLU A 272 -22.72 -0.99 -0.07
N ARG A 273 -22.62 -1.31 -1.37
CA ARG A 273 -22.52 -0.30 -2.43
C ARG A 273 -23.76 0.60 -2.45
N LEU A 274 -23.53 1.91 -2.39
CA LEU A 274 -24.58 2.90 -2.60
C LEU A 274 -24.85 3.00 -4.10
N THR A 275 -26.09 2.75 -4.51
CA THR A 275 -26.47 2.70 -5.94
C THR A 275 -27.37 3.83 -6.39
N GLN A 276 -28.04 4.52 -5.46
CA GLN A 276 -28.93 5.65 -5.72
C GLN A 276 -28.73 6.75 -4.68
N PRO A 277 -28.96 8.04 -5.05
CA PRO A 277 -28.99 9.12 -4.08
C PRO A 277 -30.02 8.86 -2.99
N MET A 278 -29.70 9.20 -1.75
CA MET A 278 -30.60 9.07 -0.61
C MET A 278 -30.64 10.36 0.20
N LEU A 279 -31.83 10.72 0.66
CA LEU A 279 -32.06 11.85 1.55
C LEU A 279 -32.66 11.35 2.86
N LYS A 280 -32.27 11.98 3.98
CA LYS A 280 -32.84 11.70 5.29
C LYS A 280 -33.98 12.68 5.55
N GLN A 281 -35.20 12.17 5.72
CA GLN A 281 -36.39 12.96 6.07
C GLN A 281 -37.07 12.30 7.26
N ASP A 282 -37.38 13.07 8.30
CA ASP A 282 -37.98 12.57 9.56
C ASP A 282 -37.24 11.35 10.14
N GLY A 283 -35.90 11.36 10.04
CA GLY A 283 -35.04 10.27 10.50
C GLY A 283 -35.05 9.01 9.64
N LYS A 284 -35.75 9.00 8.50
CA LYS A 284 -35.83 7.87 7.56
C LYS A 284 -35.07 8.16 6.27
N TRP A 285 -34.38 7.16 5.76
CA TRP A 285 -33.72 7.22 4.46
C TRP A 285 -34.71 6.98 3.33
N ILE A 286 -34.73 7.90 2.38
CA ILE A 286 -35.58 7.85 1.18
C ILE A 286 -34.66 7.89 -0.04
N GLU A 287 -34.75 6.87 -0.89
CA GLU A 287 -34.10 6.85 -2.20
C GLU A 287 -34.75 7.89 -3.13
N THR A 288 -33.93 8.61 -3.88
CA THR A 288 -34.40 9.70 -4.75
C THR A 288 -33.58 9.78 -6.04
N ASP A 289 -34.09 10.52 -7.02
CA ASP A 289 -33.32 10.85 -8.23
C ASP A 289 -32.23 11.91 -7.98
N TRP A 290 -31.29 11.99 -8.92
CA TRP A 290 -30.15 12.92 -8.86
C TRP A 290 -30.54 14.39 -8.86
N GLN A 291 -31.56 14.79 -9.63
CA GLN A 291 -31.95 16.20 -9.71
C GLN A 291 -32.46 16.67 -8.35
N THR A 292 -33.37 15.90 -7.75
CA THR A 292 -33.91 16.17 -6.41
C THR A 292 -32.81 16.22 -5.35
N ALA A 293 -31.89 15.26 -5.35
CA ALA A 293 -30.78 15.24 -4.39
C ALA A 293 -29.84 16.43 -4.53
N LEU A 294 -29.45 16.79 -5.76
CA LEU A 294 -28.56 17.91 -6.02
C LEU A 294 -29.21 19.25 -5.70
N ASP A 295 -30.50 19.42 -6.03
CA ASP A 295 -31.25 20.63 -5.68
C ASP A 295 -31.39 20.79 -4.16
N TYR A 296 -31.58 19.69 -3.43
CA TYR A 296 -31.58 19.68 -1.97
C TYR A 296 -30.24 20.16 -1.40
N VAL A 297 -29.12 19.59 -1.89
CA VAL A 297 -27.77 19.99 -1.49
C VAL A 297 -27.52 21.47 -1.78
N VAL A 298 -27.84 21.94 -2.99
CA VAL A 298 -27.64 23.35 -3.39
C VAL A 298 -28.46 24.29 -2.51
N LYS A 299 -29.73 23.95 -2.22
CA LYS A 299 -30.57 24.73 -1.32
C LYS A 299 -30.02 24.77 0.09
N GLY A 300 -29.59 23.63 0.64
CA GLY A 300 -28.99 23.54 1.97
C GLY A 300 -27.71 24.36 2.09
N LEU A 301 -26.80 24.25 1.11
CA LEU A 301 -25.56 25.04 1.08
C LEU A 301 -25.85 26.55 1.00
N LYS A 302 -26.80 26.97 0.16
CA LYS A 302 -27.20 28.39 0.05
C LYS A 302 -27.89 28.90 1.32
N GLY A 303 -28.74 28.08 1.95
CA GLY A 303 -29.42 28.40 3.20
C GLY A 303 -28.43 28.65 4.34
N ILE A 304 -27.56 27.67 4.61
CA ILE A 304 -26.53 27.79 5.65
C ILE A 304 -25.63 29.01 5.39
N LYS A 305 -25.22 29.24 4.14
CA LYS A 305 -24.45 30.44 3.78
C LYS A 305 -25.21 31.73 4.05
N GLY A 306 -26.51 31.78 3.78
CA GLY A 306 -27.36 32.95 4.02
C GLY A 306 -27.54 33.25 5.51
N ASP A 307 -27.76 32.21 6.32
CA ASP A 307 -28.10 32.35 7.73
C ASP A 307 -26.86 32.46 8.64
N HIS A 308 -25.77 31.78 8.29
CA HIS A 308 -24.57 31.65 9.13
C HIS A 308 -23.28 32.15 8.48
N GLY A 309 -23.34 32.56 7.21
CA GLY A 309 -22.17 32.96 6.44
C GLY A 309 -21.42 31.78 5.81
N ALA A 310 -20.59 32.07 4.81
CA ALA A 310 -19.88 31.02 4.06
C ALA A 310 -18.84 30.25 4.90
N ASP A 311 -18.28 30.88 5.93
CA ASP A 311 -17.35 30.24 6.88
C ASP A 311 -18.01 29.15 7.74
N ALA A 312 -19.34 29.09 7.76
CA ALA A 312 -20.09 28.05 8.46
C ALA A 312 -20.15 26.71 7.69
N LEU A 313 -19.51 26.61 6.52
CA LEU A 313 -19.44 25.41 5.69
C LEU A 313 -18.02 24.85 5.68
N ALA A 314 -17.88 23.53 5.69
CA ALA A 314 -16.61 22.83 5.47
C ALA A 314 -16.72 21.78 4.36
N VAL A 315 -15.65 21.66 3.57
CA VAL A 315 -15.55 20.72 2.46
C VAL A 315 -14.32 19.85 2.67
N LEU A 316 -14.51 18.55 2.88
CA LEU A 316 -13.44 17.63 3.21
C LEU A 316 -13.34 16.53 2.16
N GLY A 317 -12.12 16.25 1.71
CA GLY A 317 -11.84 15.21 0.72
C GLY A 317 -10.85 14.18 1.24
N SER A 318 -10.87 13.00 0.64
CA SER A 318 -9.84 12.00 0.85
C SER A 318 -8.81 12.00 -0.29
N ALA A 319 -7.54 11.82 0.05
CA ALA A 319 -6.46 11.65 -0.94
C ALA A 319 -6.51 10.31 -1.70
N HIS A 320 -7.50 9.45 -1.42
CA HIS A 320 -7.86 8.34 -2.31
C HIS A 320 -8.67 8.78 -3.55
N SER A 321 -9.17 10.02 -3.55
CA SER A 321 -9.87 10.63 -4.70
C SER A 321 -8.89 11.11 -5.75
N THR A 322 -9.33 11.20 -7.00
CA THR A 322 -8.45 11.58 -8.12
C THR A 322 -8.08 13.06 -8.09
N VAL A 323 -7.05 13.44 -8.86
CA VAL A 323 -6.63 14.85 -9.04
C VAL A 323 -7.81 15.71 -9.49
N GLU A 324 -8.60 15.20 -10.43
CA GLU A 324 -9.77 15.88 -10.99
C GLU A 324 -10.83 16.13 -9.92
N GLU A 325 -11.11 15.11 -9.10
CA GLU A 325 -12.10 15.18 -8.03
C GLU A 325 -11.69 16.19 -6.95
N LEU A 326 -10.44 16.14 -6.49
CA LEU A 326 -9.94 17.07 -5.46
C LEU A 326 -9.81 18.50 -5.97
N PHE A 327 -9.46 18.68 -7.25
CA PHE A 327 -9.43 19.98 -7.88
C PHE A 327 -10.83 20.60 -7.97
N LEU A 328 -11.83 19.83 -8.42
CA LEU A 328 -13.22 20.29 -8.48
C LEU A 328 -13.84 20.49 -7.10
N LEU A 329 -13.44 19.68 -6.11
CA LEU A 329 -13.84 19.86 -4.71
C LEU A 329 -13.39 21.23 -4.17
N LYS A 330 -12.13 21.60 -4.42
CA LYS A 330 -11.59 22.91 -4.08
C LYS A 330 -12.30 24.04 -4.83
N GLN A 331 -12.53 23.88 -6.14
CA GLN A 331 -13.30 24.87 -6.90
C GLN A 331 -14.72 25.02 -6.35
N LEU A 332 -15.36 23.94 -5.91
CA LEU A 332 -16.68 23.96 -5.30
C LEU A 332 -16.67 24.72 -3.98
N ALA A 333 -15.66 24.52 -3.13
CA ALA A 333 -15.49 25.29 -1.90
C ALA A 333 -15.37 26.80 -2.21
N GLN A 334 -14.59 27.16 -3.23
CA GLN A 334 -14.46 28.55 -3.70
C GLN A 334 -15.78 29.10 -4.25
N ALA A 335 -16.54 28.31 -5.01
CA ALA A 335 -17.84 28.68 -5.57
C ALA A 335 -18.88 28.96 -4.47
N VAL A 336 -18.89 28.14 -3.42
CA VAL A 336 -19.71 28.36 -2.23
C VAL A 336 -19.18 29.55 -1.41
N GLY A 337 -17.88 29.83 -1.48
CA GLY A 337 -17.20 30.92 -0.80
C GLY A 337 -16.65 30.54 0.58
N THR A 338 -16.58 29.24 0.89
CA THR A 338 -15.96 28.78 2.13
C THR A 338 -14.44 28.65 1.96
N PRO A 339 -13.62 29.17 2.89
CA PRO A 339 -12.19 28.93 2.90
C PRO A 339 -11.84 27.55 3.51
N ASN A 340 -12.82 26.85 4.09
CA ASN A 340 -12.61 25.62 4.85
C ASN A 340 -12.65 24.40 3.92
N VAL A 341 -11.55 24.16 3.21
CA VAL A 341 -11.33 22.96 2.40
C VAL A 341 -10.04 22.27 2.79
N ASP A 342 -10.06 20.97 3.05
CA ASP A 342 -8.83 20.23 3.38
C ASP A 342 -8.99 18.74 3.09
N PHE A 343 -7.87 18.05 2.91
CA PHE A 343 -7.83 16.59 2.80
C PHE A 343 -7.00 15.90 3.89
N ARG A 344 -6.26 16.67 4.71
CA ARG A 344 -5.28 16.16 5.68
C ARG A 344 -5.93 15.71 6.99
N LEU A 345 -6.89 14.80 6.88
CA LEU A 345 -7.81 14.40 7.95
C LEU A 345 -7.14 13.77 9.18
N ARG A 346 -6.02 13.06 8.98
CA ARG A 346 -5.25 12.43 10.08
C ARG A 346 -4.08 13.29 10.60
N GLN A 347 -3.85 14.47 10.05
CA GLN A 347 -2.80 15.36 10.53
C GLN A 347 -3.27 16.08 11.80
N SER A 348 -2.42 16.08 12.83
CA SER A 348 -2.74 16.68 14.14
C SER A 348 -2.09 18.05 14.34
N ASP A 349 -0.96 18.32 13.69
CA ASP A 349 -0.22 19.57 13.82
C ASP A 349 -0.05 20.24 12.46
N PHE A 350 -0.58 21.46 12.35
CA PHE A 350 -0.57 22.30 11.15
C PHE A 350 0.27 23.57 11.32
N SER A 351 1.02 23.68 12.43
CA SER A 351 1.76 24.90 12.78
C SER A 351 2.88 25.26 11.81
N ALA A 352 3.28 24.32 10.95
CA ALA A 352 4.25 24.53 9.88
C ALA A 352 3.76 23.94 8.56
N PRO A 353 3.19 24.75 7.66
CA PRO A 353 2.83 24.26 6.34
C PRO A 353 4.08 23.89 5.53
N VAL A 354 3.99 22.79 4.78
CA VAL A 354 5.05 22.39 3.84
C VAL A 354 5.03 23.34 2.63
N ASN A 355 6.20 23.79 2.21
CA ASN A 355 6.32 24.57 0.98
C ASN A 355 6.24 23.63 -0.22
N GLY A 356 5.22 23.79 -1.08
CA GLY A 356 5.00 22.92 -2.23
C GLY A 356 4.35 21.57 -1.87
N ALA A 357 4.41 20.62 -2.79
CA ALA A 357 3.87 19.28 -2.57
C ALA A 357 4.94 18.34 -1.97
N PRO A 358 4.76 17.83 -0.74
CA PRO A 358 5.64 16.83 -0.15
C PRO A 358 5.63 15.56 -0.99
N TRP A 359 6.81 14.96 -1.16
CA TRP A 359 7.05 13.82 -2.04
C TRP A 359 8.23 12.99 -1.53
N LEU A 360 8.49 11.84 -2.15
CA LEU A 360 9.50 10.87 -1.74
C LEU A 360 10.94 11.43 -1.75
N GLY A 361 11.19 12.51 -2.50
CA GLY A 361 12.51 13.14 -2.65
C GLY A 361 13.42 12.43 -3.66
N THR A 362 13.06 11.21 -4.08
CA THR A 362 13.75 10.40 -5.07
C THR A 362 12.73 9.52 -5.81
N SER A 363 13.17 8.75 -6.81
CA SER A 363 12.32 7.76 -7.47
C SER A 363 12.11 6.53 -6.58
N ILE A 364 11.00 5.84 -6.77
CA ILE A 364 10.68 4.59 -6.09
C ILE A 364 11.75 3.53 -6.38
N ALA A 365 12.25 3.48 -7.61
CA ALA A 365 13.30 2.54 -8.02
C ALA A 365 14.62 2.72 -7.24
N GLU A 366 15.01 3.97 -6.96
CA GLU A 366 16.24 4.29 -6.24
C GLU A 366 16.24 3.80 -4.78
N LEU A 367 15.08 3.52 -4.19
CA LEU A 367 14.99 2.91 -2.85
C LEU A 367 15.71 1.56 -2.75
N SER A 368 15.91 0.85 -3.87
CA SER A 368 16.67 -0.41 -3.92
C SER A 368 18.19 -0.21 -3.88
N ASN A 369 18.67 1.01 -4.09
CA ASN A 369 20.09 1.35 -4.32
C ASN A 369 20.66 2.33 -3.28
N VAL A 370 19.87 2.73 -2.27
CA VAL A 370 20.34 3.65 -1.23
C VAL A 370 21.49 3.04 -0.41
N ASP A 371 22.41 3.87 0.04
CA ASP A 371 23.49 3.49 0.96
C ASP A 371 23.03 3.56 2.42
N ALA A 372 22.14 4.51 2.74
CA ALA A 372 21.56 4.65 4.07
C ALA A 372 20.17 5.30 4.02
N ALA A 373 19.30 4.95 4.97
CA ALA A 373 18.06 5.67 5.19
C ALA A 373 17.68 5.73 6.67
N LEU A 374 17.23 6.90 7.11
CA LEU A 374 16.59 7.13 8.40
C LEU A 374 15.08 7.30 8.18
N VAL A 375 14.27 6.34 8.62
CA VAL A 375 12.81 6.40 8.53
C VAL A 375 12.23 6.77 9.89
N ILE A 376 11.42 7.83 9.92
CA ILE A 376 10.89 8.42 11.16
C ILE A 376 9.37 8.22 11.18
N GLY A 377 8.87 7.49 12.18
CA GLY A 377 7.44 7.30 12.45
C GLY A 377 6.67 6.63 11.31
N SER A 378 6.93 5.36 11.02
CA SER A 378 6.18 4.58 10.03
C SER A 378 5.97 3.14 10.49
N ASP A 379 4.81 2.55 10.16
CA ASP A 379 4.64 1.10 10.13
C ASP A 379 4.96 0.63 8.70
N LEU A 380 6.23 0.79 8.30
CA LEU A 380 6.68 0.82 6.91
C LEU A 380 6.14 -0.34 6.07
N ARG A 381 6.12 -1.54 6.64
CA ARG A 381 5.66 -2.77 5.98
C ARG A 381 4.16 -2.76 5.71
N ARG A 382 3.36 -2.16 6.59
CA ARG A 382 1.89 -2.09 6.49
C ARG A 382 1.44 -0.88 5.68
N ASP A 383 2.12 0.25 5.88
CA ASP A 383 1.89 1.48 5.15
C ASP A 383 2.28 1.31 3.66
N HIS A 384 3.52 0.85 3.40
CA HIS A 384 4.14 0.81 2.07
C HIS A 384 4.87 -0.51 1.78
N PRO A 385 4.15 -1.62 1.54
CA PRO A 385 4.74 -2.95 1.34
C PRO A 385 5.88 -3.02 0.31
N LEU A 386 5.73 -2.32 -0.83
CA LEU A 386 6.73 -2.33 -1.90
C LEU A 386 7.94 -1.43 -1.60
N PHE A 387 7.76 -0.34 -0.84
CA PHE A 387 8.91 0.45 -0.36
C PHE A 387 9.72 -0.34 0.66
N ALA A 388 9.04 -1.07 1.56
CA ALA A 388 9.70 -2.00 2.48
C ALA A 388 10.50 -3.08 1.74
N ALA A 389 9.94 -3.63 0.65
CA ALA A 389 10.64 -4.62 -0.19
C ALA A 389 11.88 -4.03 -0.89
N ARG A 390 11.80 -2.80 -1.43
CA ARG A 390 12.95 -2.14 -2.06
C ARG A 390 14.04 -1.76 -1.05
N LEU A 391 13.67 -1.18 0.09
CA LEU A 391 14.61 -0.88 1.17
C LEU A 391 15.26 -2.14 1.75
N ARG A 392 14.52 -3.25 1.84
CA ARG A 392 15.07 -4.57 2.17
C ARG A 392 16.11 -5.03 1.15
N GLN A 393 15.87 -4.79 -0.14
CA GLN A 393 16.84 -5.10 -1.18
C GLN A 393 18.11 -4.25 -1.04
N ALA A 394 17.99 -2.96 -0.73
CA ALA A 394 19.14 -2.10 -0.43
C ALA A 394 19.93 -2.64 0.79
N ALA A 395 19.23 -3.03 1.87
CA ALA A 395 19.88 -3.59 3.06
C ALA A 395 20.62 -4.90 2.75
N LYS A 396 20.08 -5.77 1.89
CA LYS A 396 20.79 -6.98 1.41
C LYS A 396 22.07 -6.64 0.64
N ASN A 397 22.11 -5.48 -0.02
CA ASN A 397 23.28 -4.96 -0.72
C ASN A 397 24.25 -4.19 0.19
N GLY A 398 23.98 -4.11 1.49
CA GLY A 398 24.86 -3.50 2.49
C GLY A 398 24.39 -2.15 3.05
N ALA A 399 23.24 -1.63 2.59
CA ALA A 399 22.70 -0.37 3.06
C ALA A 399 22.43 -0.36 4.57
N LYS A 400 22.57 0.81 5.19
CA LYS A 400 22.36 1.00 6.63
C LYS A 400 21.04 1.72 6.89
N LEU A 401 20.07 0.98 7.39
CA LEU A 401 18.72 1.49 7.64
C LEU A 401 18.49 1.68 9.14
N THR A 402 17.88 2.80 9.51
CA THR A 402 17.48 3.13 10.88
C THR A 402 16.00 3.48 10.89
N LEU A 403 15.24 2.89 11.81
CA LEU A 403 13.82 3.16 12.02
C LEU A 403 13.62 3.80 13.40
N VAL A 404 13.06 5.01 13.46
CA VAL A 404 12.60 5.66 14.70
C VAL A 404 11.10 5.45 14.80
N GLN A 405 10.64 4.69 15.79
CA GLN A 405 9.25 4.23 15.87
C GLN A 405 8.87 3.84 17.30
N ALA A 406 7.58 3.63 17.57
CA ALA A 406 7.08 3.25 18.89
C ALA A 406 7.14 1.74 19.17
N THR A 407 7.49 0.94 18.16
CA THR A 407 7.49 -0.53 18.22
C THR A 407 8.81 -1.08 17.69
N ASN A 408 9.25 -2.22 18.22
CA ASN A 408 10.37 -2.99 17.71
C ASN A 408 9.95 -3.98 16.62
N ASP A 409 8.81 -3.75 15.96
CA ASP A 409 8.27 -4.69 14.99
C ASP A 409 9.24 -4.94 13.84
N ASP A 410 9.24 -6.18 13.36
CA ASP A 410 10.10 -6.55 12.26
C ASP A 410 9.52 -6.07 10.92
N ALA A 411 10.10 -4.99 10.38
CA ALA A 411 9.89 -4.55 9.00
C ALA A 411 10.38 -5.56 7.93
N LEU A 412 10.91 -6.73 8.36
CA LEU A 412 11.57 -7.74 7.56
C LEU A 412 12.81 -7.18 6.85
N ILE A 413 13.48 -6.21 7.47
CA ILE A 413 14.73 -5.62 6.97
C ILE A 413 15.83 -6.09 7.92
N PRO A 414 16.56 -7.17 7.57
CA PRO A 414 17.63 -7.68 8.42
C PRO A 414 18.64 -6.57 8.71
N GLN A 415 19.12 -6.50 9.96
CA GLN A 415 20.14 -5.54 10.41
C GLN A 415 19.69 -4.07 10.46
N ALA A 416 18.42 -3.75 10.20
CA ALA A 416 17.92 -2.41 10.46
C ALA A 416 18.06 -2.05 11.95
N GLN A 417 18.71 -0.94 12.24
CA GLN A 417 18.75 -0.36 13.58
C GLN A 417 17.36 0.18 13.91
N ARG A 418 16.87 -0.09 15.12
CA ARG A 418 15.57 0.40 15.59
C ARG A 418 15.78 1.25 16.83
N VAL A 419 15.30 2.49 16.78
CA VAL A 419 15.20 3.39 17.93
C VAL A 419 13.76 3.36 18.37
N VAL A 420 13.51 2.56 19.42
CA VAL A 420 12.16 2.30 19.93
C VAL A 420 11.90 3.25 21.09
N ALA A 421 10.97 4.18 20.90
CA ALA A 421 10.64 5.20 21.88
C ALA A 421 9.15 5.55 21.82
N ALA A 422 8.57 5.96 22.95
CA ALA A 422 7.21 6.47 22.97
C ALA A 422 7.05 7.67 22.02
N PRO A 423 5.85 7.89 21.43
CA PRO A 423 5.62 9.01 20.52
C PRO A 423 6.15 10.35 21.05
N SER A 424 5.89 10.67 22.33
CA SER A 424 6.38 11.89 22.98
C SER A 424 7.91 12.06 22.99
N ALA A 425 8.66 10.95 22.88
CA ALA A 425 10.11 10.91 22.93
C ALA A 425 10.77 10.83 21.54
N TRP A 426 10.01 10.85 20.44
CA TRP A 426 10.58 10.80 19.09
C TRP A 426 11.44 12.02 18.77
N LEU A 427 11.05 13.21 19.23
CA LEU A 427 11.87 14.41 19.04
C LEU A 427 13.18 14.33 19.84
N ASP A 428 13.15 13.79 21.06
CA ASP A 428 14.36 13.56 21.87
C ASP A 428 15.31 12.57 21.18
N ALA A 429 14.77 11.52 20.55
CA ALA A 429 15.55 10.58 19.75
C ALA A 429 16.22 11.27 18.55
N LEU A 430 15.50 12.14 17.85
CA LEU A 430 16.07 12.95 16.76
C LEU A 430 17.10 13.96 17.25
N ALA A 431 16.89 14.58 18.42
CA ALA A 431 17.86 15.46 19.04
C ALA A 431 19.18 14.72 19.34
N GLY A 432 19.08 13.48 19.82
CA GLY A 432 20.24 12.61 20.05
C GLY A 432 21.01 12.30 18.76
N ILE A 433 20.31 12.02 17.66
CA ILE A 433 20.91 11.81 16.34
C ILE A 433 21.53 13.12 15.83
N ALA A 434 20.83 14.25 15.99
CA ALA A 434 21.31 15.56 15.58
C ALA A 434 22.59 15.96 16.30
N GLY A 435 22.69 15.70 17.61
CA GLY A 435 23.91 15.85 18.40
C GLY A 435 25.08 15.04 17.84
N ALA A 436 24.83 13.77 17.50
CA ALA A 436 25.85 12.93 16.88
C ALA A 436 26.29 13.41 15.49
N VAL A 437 25.35 13.92 14.68
CA VAL A 437 25.66 14.52 13.36
C VAL A 437 26.47 15.81 13.54
N SER A 438 26.11 16.65 14.50
CA SER A 438 26.84 17.88 14.85
C SER A 438 28.30 17.56 15.21
N GLU A 439 28.54 16.59 16.09
CA GLU A 439 29.88 16.12 16.46
C GLU A 439 30.66 15.57 15.26
N ALA A 440 30.01 14.77 14.40
CA ALA A 440 30.66 14.11 13.26
C ALA A 440 30.99 15.05 12.09
N LYS A 441 30.16 16.08 11.85
CA LYS A 441 30.30 17.02 10.72
C LYS A 441 30.90 18.37 11.10
N GLY A 442 30.99 18.69 12.40
CA GLY A 442 31.46 19.98 12.88
C GLY A 442 30.49 21.13 12.60
N VAL A 443 29.18 20.83 12.50
CA VAL A 443 28.12 21.82 12.27
C VAL A 443 27.47 22.19 13.60
N ALA A 444 27.12 23.46 13.80
CA ALA A 444 26.49 23.92 15.03
C ALA A 444 25.13 23.24 15.26
N LEU A 445 24.96 22.61 16.43
CA LEU A 445 23.70 22.02 16.86
C LEU A 445 22.66 23.14 17.13
N PRO A 446 21.38 22.97 16.75
CA PRO A 446 20.33 23.93 17.10
C PRO A 446 20.24 24.11 18.62
N GLU A 447 20.03 25.36 19.06
CA GLU A 447 19.98 25.72 20.49
C GLU A 447 18.91 24.91 21.26
N ALA A 448 17.79 24.59 20.61
CA ALA A 448 16.73 23.77 21.18
C ALA A 448 17.20 22.36 21.62
N PHE A 449 18.28 21.84 21.02
CA PHE A 449 18.89 20.55 21.34
C PHE A 449 20.19 20.68 22.15
N ALA A 450 20.54 21.89 22.62
CA ALA A 450 21.72 22.10 23.44
C ALA A 450 21.71 21.21 24.70
N GLY A 451 22.86 20.64 25.05
CA GLY A 451 23.03 19.75 26.19
C GLY A 451 22.66 18.28 25.93
N THR A 452 22.14 17.94 24.74
CA THR A 452 21.88 16.55 24.35
C THR A 452 23.18 15.75 24.28
N GLN A 453 23.22 14.60 24.95
CA GLN A 453 24.37 13.69 24.93
C GLN A 453 24.10 12.54 23.93
N PRO A 454 24.80 12.47 22.79
CA PRO A 454 24.57 11.41 21.82
C PRO A 454 25.07 10.05 22.34
N THR A 455 24.20 9.04 22.26
CA THR A 455 24.57 7.65 22.55
C THR A 455 25.42 7.05 21.43
N ASP A 456 26.05 5.90 21.67
CA ASP A 456 26.78 5.17 20.63
C ASP A 456 25.87 4.75 19.47
N ALA A 457 24.61 4.41 19.78
CA ALA A 457 23.59 4.12 18.77
C ALA A 457 23.34 5.35 17.87
N ASN A 458 23.26 6.55 18.45
CA ASN A 458 23.10 7.79 17.67
C ASN A 458 24.32 8.08 16.79
N LYS A 459 25.53 7.83 17.31
CA LYS A 459 26.78 7.97 16.55
C LYS A 459 26.85 7.02 15.35
N GLN A 460 26.30 5.81 15.46
CA GLN A 460 26.20 4.88 14.33
C GLN A 460 25.25 5.40 13.24
N VAL A 461 24.10 5.98 13.61
CA VAL A 461 23.16 6.60 12.67
C VAL A 461 23.79 7.81 11.97
N ALA A 462 24.45 8.69 12.73
CA ALA A 462 25.15 9.84 12.16
C ALA A 462 26.23 9.40 11.16
N LYS A 463 26.98 8.34 11.47
CA LYS A 463 27.99 7.77 10.57
C LYS A 463 27.37 7.20 9.29
N SER A 464 26.27 6.45 9.38
CA SER A 464 25.62 5.89 8.19
C SER A 464 25.07 6.97 7.27
N LEU A 465 24.42 8.00 7.82
CA LEU A 465 23.95 9.15 7.04
C LEU A 465 25.08 10.04 6.50
N SER A 466 26.30 9.88 7.01
CA SER A 466 27.48 10.63 6.55
C SER A 466 28.31 9.90 5.50
N THR A 467 28.00 8.63 5.20
CA THR A 467 28.80 7.75 4.34
C THR A 467 27.96 7.27 3.15
N GLY A 468 28.54 7.23 1.94
CA GLY A 468 27.83 6.87 0.72
C GLY A 468 27.35 8.08 -0.07
N GLN A 469 26.76 7.82 -1.24
CA GLN A 469 26.26 8.84 -2.15
C GLN A 469 24.75 9.03 -1.97
N SER A 470 23.97 7.95 -1.95
CA SER A 470 22.50 7.99 -1.91
C SER A 470 21.99 7.74 -0.50
N ARG A 471 21.54 8.80 0.18
CA ARG A 471 21.21 8.76 1.61
C ARG A 471 19.89 9.51 1.83
N LEU A 472 18.96 8.90 2.57
CA LEU A 472 17.61 9.44 2.73
C LEU A 472 17.26 9.70 4.20
N VAL A 473 16.50 10.76 4.45
CA VAL A 473 15.75 10.97 5.70
C VAL A 473 14.28 11.01 5.32
N LEU A 474 13.52 10.00 5.75
CA LEU A 474 12.14 9.76 5.31
C LEU A 474 11.16 9.96 6.46
N LEU A 475 10.22 10.87 6.29
CA LEU A 475 9.09 11.08 7.19
C LEU A 475 7.95 10.12 6.82
N GLY A 476 7.59 9.27 7.77
CA GLY A 476 6.51 8.30 7.63
C GLY A 476 5.14 8.84 8.06
N ASN A 477 4.11 8.02 7.85
CA ASN A 477 2.72 8.40 8.12
C ASN A 477 2.48 8.75 9.59
N ALA A 478 3.05 7.99 10.54
CA ALA A 478 2.88 8.28 11.96
C ALA A 478 3.61 9.56 12.38
N ALA A 479 4.74 9.91 11.76
CA ALA A 479 5.40 11.19 11.99
C ALA A 479 4.56 12.38 11.51
N VAL A 480 3.91 12.27 10.33
CA VAL A 480 3.00 13.31 9.81
C VAL A 480 1.75 13.48 10.68
N ARG A 481 1.25 12.39 11.26
CA ARG A 481 0.08 12.41 12.16
C ARG A 481 0.41 12.89 13.58
N HIS A 482 1.70 13.01 13.92
CA HIS A 482 2.17 13.30 15.28
C HIS A 482 1.76 14.72 15.74
N PRO A 483 1.44 14.93 17.04
CA PRO A 483 1.11 16.26 17.59
C PRO A 483 2.24 17.30 17.52
N ASP A 484 3.48 16.84 17.34
CA ASP A 484 4.69 17.67 17.15
C ASP A 484 5.28 17.55 15.73
N PHE A 485 4.45 17.27 14.73
CA PHE A 485 4.92 17.07 13.35
C PHE A 485 5.81 18.22 12.86
N ALA A 486 5.45 19.48 13.12
CA ALA A 486 6.21 20.64 12.65
C ALA A 486 7.67 20.64 13.12
N VAL A 487 7.92 20.35 14.39
CA VAL A 487 9.27 20.32 14.95
C VAL A 487 10.01 19.03 14.62
N ILE A 488 9.31 17.90 14.45
CA ILE A 488 9.89 16.66 13.92
C ILE A 488 10.36 16.87 12.47
N HIS A 489 9.56 17.54 11.65
CA HIS A 489 9.91 17.88 10.28
C HIS A 489 11.12 18.83 10.24
N ALA A 490 11.14 19.88 11.08
CA ALA A 490 12.29 20.77 11.18
C ALA A 490 13.58 20.04 11.60
N ALA A 491 13.49 19.11 12.55
CA ALA A 491 14.63 18.30 12.99
C ALA A 491 15.12 17.34 11.89
N ALA A 492 14.19 16.68 11.19
CA ALA A 492 14.51 15.81 10.05
C ALA A 492 15.16 16.58 8.91
N GLN A 493 14.66 17.79 8.60
CA GLN A 493 15.27 18.70 7.63
C GLN A 493 16.69 19.08 8.03
N TRP A 494 16.89 19.51 9.29
CA TRP A 494 18.22 19.86 9.76
C TRP A 494 19.21 18.69 9.67
N ILE A 495 18.78 17.47 10.03
CA ILE A 495 19.61 16.25 9.90
C ILE A 495 19.94 15.98 8.43
N ALA A 496 18.95 16.10 7.53
CA ALA A 496 19.15 15.92 6.09
C ALA A 496 20.16 16.93 5.53
N ASP A 497 19.97 18.22 5.84
CA ASP A 497 20.85 19.31 5.40
C ASP A 497 22.27 19.16 5.93
N ALA A 498 22.44 18.87 7.23
CA ALA A 498 23.75 18.73 7.86
C ALA A 498 24.53 17.49 7.37
N THR A 499 23.82 16.43 6.94
CA THR A 499 24.44 15.22 6.41
C THR A 499 24.60 15.26 4.88
N GLY A 500 23.85 16.11 4.18
CA GLY A 500 23.69 16.10 2.73
C GLY A 500 22.84 14.92 2.24
N ALA A 501 21.98 14.37 3.10
CA ALA A 501 20.98 13.38 2.73
C ALA A 501 19.74 14.06 2.13
N THR A 502 18.98 13.32 1.31
CA THR A 502 17.73 13.82 0.74
C THR A 502 16.58 13.62 1.73
N LEU A 503 15.90 14.71 2.08
CA LEU A 503 14.65 14.65 2.84
C LEU A 503 13.50 14.19 1.94
N GLY A 504 12.68 13.26 2.43
CA GLY A 504 11.54 12.70 1.70
C GLY A 504 10.35 12.40 2.61
N PHE A 505 9.17 12.30 2.01
CA PHE A 505 7.93 11.84 2.65
C PHE A 505 7.49 10.53 2.00
N LEU A 506 7.14 9.53 2.82
CA LEU A 506 6.56 8.29 2.29
C LEU A 506 5.18 8.54 1.67
N THR A 507 4.46 9.54 2.20
CA THR A 507 3.08 9.96 1.85
C THR A 507 2.05 8.85 2.02
N GLU A 508 0.82 9.18 2.43
CA GLU A 508 -0.12 8.16 2.92
C GLU A 508 -0.79 7.33 1.82
N THR A 509 -1.20 7.97 0.73
CA THR A 509 -2.11 7.39 -0.28
C THR A 509 -1.60 7.61 -1.71
N ALA A 510 -2.22 6.97 -2.70
CA ALA A 510 -1.82 7.04 -4.11
C ALA A 510 -1.84 8.46 -4.71
N ASN A 511 -2.59 9.39 -4.11
CA ASN A 511 -2.75 10.75 -4.64
C ASN A 511 -2.51 11.85 -3.61
N THR A 512 -1.80 11.56 -2.50
CA THR A 512 -1.44 12.59 -1.52
C THR A 512 -0.63 13.72 -2.15
N VAL A 513 0.33 13.40 -3.04
CA VAL A 513 1.10 14.42 -3.78
C VAL A 513 0.17 15.22 -4.70
N GLY A 514 -0.74 14.56 -5.41
CA GLY A 514 -1.72 15.20 -6.28
C GLY A 514 -2.67 16.15 -5.54
N ALA A 515 -3.12 15.76 -4.35
CA ALA A 515 -3.96 16.58 -3.47
C ALA A 515 -3.28 17.90 -3.07
N HIS A 516 -1.97 17.84 -2.74
CA HIS A 516 -1.17 19.04 -2.52
C HIS A 516 -0.97 19.85 -3.80
N LEU A 517 -0.69 19.20 -4.94
CA LEU A 517 -0.47 19.89 -6.21
C LEU A 517 -1.68 20.71 -6.63
N VAL A 518 -2.90 20.19 -6.48
CA VAL A 518 -4.14 20.93 -6.81
C VAL A 518 -4.53 21.96 -5.76
N ASN A 519 -3.79 22.01 -4.63
CA ASN A 519 -4.04 22.88 -3.49
C ASN A 519 -5.45 22.67 -2.93
N ALA A 520 -5.84 21.41 -2.68
CA ALA A 520 -7.04 21.05 -1.92
C ALA A 520 -6.82 21.30 -0.41
N LEU A 521 -6.37 22.51 -0.09
CA LEU A 521 -5.93 22.96 1.24
C LEU A 521 -6.70 24.23 1.62
N PRO A 522 -6.73 24.60 2.91
CA PRO A 522 -7.53 25.74 3.35
C PRO A 522 -7.16 27.03 2.61
N GLY A 523 -8.19 27.81 2.27
CA GLY A 523 -8.01 29.16 1.74
C GLY A 523 -7.42 30.10 2.79
N GLN A 524 -7.19 31.36 2.41
CA GLN A 524 -6.72 32.36 3.37
C GLN A 524 -7.73 32.50 4.53
N GLY A 525 -7.25 32.33 5.76
CA GLY A 525 -8.08 32.37 6.97
C GLY A 525 -8.98 31.14 7.16
N GLY A 526 -8.88 30.12 6.31
CA GLY A 526 -9.66 28.89 6.44
C GLY A 526 -9.13 27.98 7.52
N LEU A 527 -10.05 27.27 8.17
CA LEU A 527 -9.78 26.24 9.16
C LEU A 527 -9.27 24.96 8.47
N ASN A 528 -8.26 24.34 9.06
CA ASN A 528 -7.75 23.04 8.61
C ASN A 528 -8.67 21.87 9.03
N ALA A 529 -8.35 20.66 8.54
CA ALA A 529 -9.13 19.46 8.80
C ALA A 529 -9.38 19.16 10.30
N ARG A 530 -8.47 19.52 11.20
CA ARG A 530 -8.67 19.36 12.66
C ARG A 530 -9.59 20.47 13.18
N GLU A 531 -9.29 21.72 12.82
CA GLU A 531 -9.98 22.90 13.32
C GLU A 531 -11.45 22.95 12.94
N VAL A 532 -11.84 22.45 11.75
CA VAL A 532 -13.26 22.38 11.34
C VAL A 532 -14.11 21.46 12.22
N PHE A 533 -13.49 20.52 12.95
CA PHE A 533 -14.17 19.67 13.93
C PHE A 533 -14.05 20.23 15.36
N GLU A 534 -12.93 20.87 15.70
CA GLU A 534 -12.75 21.60 16.96
C GLU A 534 -13.71 22.80 17.08
N GLN A 535 -14.01 23.43 15.94
CA GLN A 535 -14.94 24.54 15.80
C GLN A 535 -16.08 24.12 14.86
N PRO A 536 -17.08 23.35 15.37
CA PRO A 536 -18.12 22.74 14.54
C PRO A 536 -18.74 23.73 13.55
N ARG A 537 -18.84 23.30 12.30
CA ARG A 537 -19.50 24.01 11.21
C ARG A 537 -20.97 23.61 11.13
N LYS A 538 -21.76 24.41 10.41
CA LYS A 538 -23.18 24.17 10.21
C LYS A 538 -23.45 23.25 9.03
N GLY A 539 -22.56 23.20 8.04
CA GLY A 539 -22.66 22.23 6.95
C GLY A 539 -21.33 21.60 6.59
N TYR A 540 -21.38 20.31 6.24
CA TYR A 540 -20.23 19.54 5.81
C TYR A 540 -20.50 18.85 4.47
N LEU A 541 -19.52 18.89 3.56
CA LEU A 541 -19.49 18.06 2.36
C LEU A 541 -18.26 17.15 2.44
N LEU A 542 -18.50 15.84 2.44
CA LEU A 542 -17.49 14.79 2.64
C LEU A 542 -17.32 13.99 1.33
N LEU A 543 -16.14 14.02 0.73
CA LEU A 543 -15.81 13.28 -0.50
C LEU A 543 -14.87 12.10 -0.20
N ASN A 544 -15.40 10.87 -0.30
CA ASN A 544 -14.69 9.62 0.03
C ASN A 544 -14.11 9.62 1.46
N VAL A 545 -14.80 10.24 2.41
CA VAL A 545 -14.36 10.33 3.81
C VAL A 545 -15.33 9.55 4.70
N GLU A 546 -14.80 8.65 5.53
CA GLU A 546 -15.49 8.04 6.67
C GLU A 546 -14.86 8.60 7.95
N PRO A 547 -15.34 9.74 8.50
CA PRO A 547 -14.68 10.49 9.57
C PRO A 547 -14.37 9.67 10.82
N GLU A 548 -15.20 8.67 11.13
CA GLU A 548 -14.97 7.71 12.21
C GLU A 548 -13.66 6.90 12.05
N PHE A 549 -13.17 6.73 10.83
CA PHE A 549 -11.99 5.94 10.51
C PHE A 549 -10.84 6.77 9.93
N ASP A 550 -11.16 7.90 9.30
CA ASP A 550 -10.24 8.69 8.48
C ASP A 550 -9.72 9.95 9.18
N THR A 551 -10.16 10.27 10.39
CA THR A 551 -9.74 11.50 11.09
C THR A 551 -8.74 11.26 12.23
N ALA A 552 -8.02 12.32 12.59
CA ALA A 552 -7.09 12.33 13.71
C ALA A 552 -7.79 12.16 15.08
N ASN A 553 -9.07 12.52 15.18
CA ASN A 553 -9.87 12.41 16.39
C ASN A 553 -11.33 12.03 16.05
N PRO A 554 -11.63 10.73 15.88
CA PRO A 554 -12.95 10.24 15.49
C PRO A 554 -14.09 10.74 16.38
N ALA A 555 -13.91 10.67 17.70
CA ALA A 555 -14.93 11.11 18.65
C ALA A 555 -15.29 12.60 18.48
N GLN A 556 -14.30 13.45 18.24
CA GLN A 556 -14.53 14.88 17.99
C GLN A 556 -15.20 15.13 16.63
N ALA A 557 -14.76 14.43 15.58
CA ALA A 557 -15.35 14.54 14.26
C ALA A 557 -16.84 14.17 14.28
N LEU A 558 -17.19 13.02 14.88
CA LEU A 558 -18.57 12.58 15.02
C LEU A 558 -19.41 13.55 15.87
N ALA A 559 -18.85 14.09 16.95
CA ALA A 559 -19.54 15.09 17.77
C ALA A 559 -19.83 16.39 17.00
N ALA A 560 -18.95 16.81 16.11
CA ALA A 560 -19.14 17.99 15.27
C ALA A 560 -20.19 17.74 14.18
N LEU A 561 -20.13 16.59 13.50
CA LEU A 561 -21.07 16.22 12.43
C LEU A 561 -22.51 16.08 12.96
N ASN A 562 -22.70 15.47 14.13
CA ASN A 562 -24.02 15.35 14.77
C ASN A 562 -24.65 16.69 15.20
N ARG A 563 -23.87 17.79 15.21
CA ARG A 563 -24.36 19.14 15.51
C ARG A 563 -24.59 20.00 14.26
N ALA A 564 -24.20 19.49 13.09
CA ALA A 564 -24.39 20.17 11.83
C ALA A 564 -25.88 20.17 11.46
N GLU A 565 -26.27 21.17 10.67
CA GLU A 565 -27.62 21.27 10.09
C GLU A 565 -27.73 20.49 8.78
N MET A 566 -26.60 20.25 8.11
CA MET A 566 -26.55 19.39 6.92
C MET A 566 -25.18 18.73 6.75
N VAL A 567 -25.15 17.41 6.61
CA VAL A 567 -23.97 16.64 6.22
C VAL A 567 -24.24 15.88 4.93
N VAL A 568 -23.44 16.18 3.89
CA VAL A 568 -23.48 15.53 2.58
C VAL A 568 -22.31 14.57 2.47
N VAL A 569 -22.60 13.28 2.27
CA VAL A 569 -21.59 12.24 2.06
C VAL A 569 -21.61 11.80 0.60
N MET A 570 -20.48 11.95 -0.08
CA MET A 570 -20.22 11.42 -1.41
C MET A 570 -19.34 10.18 -1.27
N SER A 571 -19.90 8.99 -1.45
CA SER A 571 -19.18 7.72 -1.26
C SER A 571 -19.67 6.63 -2.23
N PRO A 572 -18.83 5.65 -2.60
CA PRO A 572 -19.25 4.42 -3.27
C PRO A 572 -20.12 3.51 -2.38
N PHE A 573 -20.13 3.74 -1.06
CA PHE A 573 -20.75 2.87 -0.07
C PHE A 573 -21.78 3.62 0.78
N GLN A 574 -22.77 2.89 1.28
CA GLN A 574 -23.75 3.41 2.23
C GLN A 574 -23.10 3.52 3.61
N THR A 575 -22.41 4.63 3.84
CA THR A 575 -21.67 4.94 5.08
C THR A 575 -22.17 6.24 5.70
N GLY A 576 -21.87 6.44 6.98
CA GLY A 576 -22.22 7.66 7.70
C GLY A 576 -23.71 7.85 7.97
N ALA A 577 -24.51 6.77 7.94
CA ALA A 577 -25.97 6.83 8.10
C ALA A 577 -26.43 7.52 9.40
N ASP A 578 -25.59 7.50 10.43
CA ASP A 578 -25.87 8.09 11.74
C ASP A 578 -25.82 9.62 11.73
N TYR A 579 -24.88 10.21 10.99
CA TYR A 579 -24.62 11.66 10.98
C TYR A 579 -24.92 12.35 9.64
N ALA A 580 -25.14 11.60 8.55
CA ALA A 580 -25.43 12.15 7.24
C ALA A 580 -26.90 12.52 7.07
N ASP A 581 -27.15 13.56 6.29
CA ASP A 581 -28.49 13.97 5.82
C ASP A 581 -28.69 13.65 4.34
N VAL A 582 -27.59 13.56 3.58
CA VAL A 582 -27.59 13.26 2.15
C VAL A 582 -26.48 12.26 1.83
N LEU A 583 -26.82 11.19 1.11
CA LEU A 583 -25.87 10.26 0.53
C LEU A 583 -25.89 10.35 -0.99
N LEU A 584 -24.75 10.61 -1.61
CA LEU A 584 -24.58 10.69 -3.06
C LEU A 584 -23.68 9.54 -3.57
N PRO A 585 -24.18 8.62 -4.41
CA PRO A 585 -23.41 7.49 -4.92
C PRO A 585 -22.37 7.94 -5.94
N ILE A 586 -21.09 7.79 -5.58
CA ILE A 586 -19.98 8.08 -6.49
C ILE A 586 -19.20 6.83 -6.89
N ALA A 587 -18.62 6.87 -8.09
CA ALA A 587 -17.93 5.73 -8.67
C ALA A 587 -16.57 5.48 -8.00
N PRO A 588 -16.22 4.23 -7.64
CA PRO A 588 -14.85 3.88 -7.29
C PRO A 588 -13.91 3.95 -8.51
N PHE A 589 -12.60 3.87 -8.29
CA PHE A 589 -11.56 4.04 -9.33
C PHE A 589 -11.72 3.11 -10.55
N THR A 590 -12.38 1.95 -10.41
CA THR A 590 -12.63 1.03 -11.54
C THR A 590 -13.80 1.45 -12.43
N GLU A 591 -14.62 2.40 -11.99
CA GLU A 591 -15.85 2.85 -12.66
C GLU A 591 -15.73 4.29 -13.20
N THR A 592 -14.63 4.97 -12.90
CA THR A 592 -14.33 6.33 -13.35
C THR A 592 -12.97 6.43 -14.00
N SER A 593 -12.80 7.40 -14.89
CA SER A 593 -11.49 7.89 -15.30
C SER A 593 -10.95 8.89 -14.28
N GLY A 594 -9.63 9.03 -14.23
CA GLY A 594 -8.96 10.04 -13.45
C GLY A 594 -7.46 9.83 -13.37
N THR A 595 -6.82 10.62 -12.52
CA THR A 595 -5.37 10.67 -12.40
C THR A 595 -4.95 10.61 -10.93
N PHE A 596 -3.91 9.81 -10.67
CA PHE A 596 -3.18 9.82 -9.40
C PHE A 596 -1.75 10.32 -9.60
N VAL A 597 -1.21 11.05 -8.63
CA VAL A 597 0.20 11.42 -8.55
C VAL A 597 0.81 10.73 -7.34
N ASN A 598 1.66 9.73 -7.60
CA ASN A 598 2.24 8.86 -6.58
C ASN A 598 3.34 9.56 -5.76
N ALA A 599 3.94 8.85 -4.80
CA ALA A 599 4.94 9.40 -3.88
C ALA A 599 6.15 10.06 -4.58
N GLU A 600 6.62 9.52 -5.72
CA GLU A 600 7.75 10.09 -6.46
C GLU A 600 7.36 11.25 -7.38
N GLY A 601 6.07 11.63 -7.43
CA GLY A 601 5.56 12.70 -8.28
C GLY A 601 5.16 12.27 -9.69
N THR A 602 5.11 10.96 -9.97
CA THR A 602 4.72 10.43 -11.28
C THR A 602 3.21 10.52 -11.47
N VAL A 603 2.80 11.19 -12.55
CA VAL A 603 1.39 11.35 -12.96
C VAL A 603 0.93 10.09 -13.69
N GLN A 604 -0.09 9.41 -13.18
CA GLN A 604 -0.62 8.18 -13.72
C GLN A 604 -2.13 8.31 -13.97
N SER A 605 -2.52 8.51 -15.23
CA SER A 605 -3.93 8.55 -15.63
C SER A 605 -4.45 7.16 -15.98
N PHE A 606 -5.72 6.91 -15.65
CA PHE A 606 -6.42 5.65 -15.91
C PHE A 606 -7.86 5.91 -16.33
N ASN A 607 -8.48 4.88 -16.90
CA ASN A 607 -9.87 4.88 -17.34
C ASN A 607 -10.70 3.93 -16.49
N GLY A 608 -12.01 4.19 -16.43
CA GLY A 608 -12.97 3.22 -15.90
C GLY A 608 -12.91 1.92 -16.69
N VAL A 609 -12.77 0.79 -15.99
CA VAL A 609 -12.67 -0.56 -16.58
C VAL A 609 -14.01 -1.28 -16.64
N VAL A 610 -14.98 -0.83 -15.84
CA VAL A 610 -16.39 -1.23 -15.85
C VAL A 610 -17.28 0.01 -15.83
N ARG A 611 -18.55 -0.15 -16.20
CA ARG A 611 -19.56 0.90 -16.07
C ARG A 611 -19.95 1.08 -14.60
N PRO A 612 -20.29 2.32 -14.17
CA PRO A 612 -20.81 2.57 -12.84
C PRO A 612 -21.98 1.67 -12.45
N LEU A 613 -22.02 1.24 -11.18
CA LEU A 613 -23.08 0.39 -10.65
C LEU A 613 -24.36 1.18 -10.38
N GLY A 614 -25.51 0.72 -10.89
CA GLY A 614 -26.80 1.39 -10.67
C GLY A 614 -26.80 2.83 -11.20
N ASP A 615 -27.28 3.76 -10.39
CA ASP A 615 -27.29 5.19 -10.71
C ASP A 615 -26.04 5.95 -10.25
N THR A 616 -25.00 5.23 -9.83
CA THR A 616 -23.70 5.83 -9.47
C THR A 616 -23.15 6.71 -10.59
N ARG A 617 -22.46 7.80 -10.23
CA ARG A 617 -21.80 8.71 -11.17
C ARG A 617 -20.34 8.97 -10.76
N PRO A 618 -19.41 9.17 -11.71
CA PRO A 618 -18.09 9.70 -11.41
C PRO A 618 -18.15 10.95 -10.53
N ALA A 619 -17.35 11.01 -9.45
CA ALA A 619 -17.47 12.11 -8.49
C ALA A 619 -17.13 13.46 -9.13
N TRP A 620 -16.16 13.50 -10.04
CA TRP A 620 -15.81 14.70 -10.80
C TRP A 620 -17.02 15.25 -11.60
N LYS A 621 -17.87 14.38 -12.15
CA LYS A 621 -19.11 14.81 -12.84
C LYS A 621 -20.13 15.37 -11.86
N VAL A 622 -20.27 14.76 -10.68
CA VAL A 622 -21.19 15.24 -9.65
C VAL A 622 -20.75 16.63 -9.16
N LEU A 623 -19.47 16.81 -8.86
CA LEU A 623 -18.88 18.09 -8.46
C LEU A 623 -19.05 19.15 -9.55
N ARG A 624 -18.83 18.77 -10.81
CA ARG A 624 -19.07 19.62 -11.99
C ARG A 624 -20.51 20.14 -12.04
N VAL A 625 -21.49 19.26 -11.89
CA VAL A 625 -22.90 19.62 -11.94
C VAL A 625 -23.29 20.48 -10.74
N LEU A 626 -22.80 20.16 -9.53
CA LEU A 626 -23.01 21.00 -8.33
C LEU A 626 -22.50 22.43 -8.54
N GLY A 627 -21.28 22.58 -9.07
CA GLY A 627 -20.72 23.90 -9.40
C GLY A 627 -21.57 24.66 -10.42
N SER A 628 -22.07 23.97 -11.44
CA SER A 628 -22.97 24.55 -12.45
C SER A 628 -24.30 25.03 -11.84
N LEU A 629 -24.93 24.22 -10.96
CA LEU A 629 -26.18 24.58 -10.27
C LEU A 629 -26.01 25.73 -9.26
N LEU A 630 -24.80 25.94 -8.75
CA LEU A 630 -24.46 27.11 -7.94
C LEU A 630 -24.33 28.39 -8.79
N GLY A 631 -24.27 28.27 -10.11
CA GLY A 631 -24.20 29.40 -11.04
C GLY A 631 -22.82 30.05 -11.13
N VAL A 632 -21.76 29.30 -10.82
CA VAL A 632 -20.37 29.80 -10.83
C VAL A 632 -19.64 29.27 -12.08
N PRO A 633 -18.90 30.13 -12.82
CA PRO A 633 -18.11 29.68 -13.96
C PRO A 633 -16.93 28.79 -13.52
N GLY A 634 -16.33 28.07 -14.46
CA GLY A 634 -15.16 27.20 -14.19
C GLY A 634 -15.48 25.72 -13.98
N PHE A 635 -16.74 25.32 -14.22
CA PHE A 635 -17.18 23.92 -14.18
C PHE A 635 -17.59 23.38 -15.56
N GLU A 636 -17.23 24.06 -16.65
CA GLU A 636 -17.61 23.65 -18.01
C GLU A 636 -16.57 22.69 -18.62
N PHE A 637 -16.50 21.48 -18.05
CA PHE A 637 -15.59 20.41 -18.49
C PHE A 637 -16.36 19.23 -19.05
N ASP A 638 -16.01 18.73 -20.23
CA ASP A 638 -16.68 17.57 -20.83
C ASP A 638 -15.97 16.25 -20.52
N THR A 639 -14.67 16.30 -20.26
CA THR A 639 -13.81 15.15 -20.02
C THR A 639 -12.98 15.28 -18.75
N SER A 640 -12.57 14.15 -18.16
CA SER A 640 -11.64 14.14 -17.02
C SER A 640 -10.28 14.72 -17.39
N GLU A 641 -9.86 14.56 -18.64
CA GLU A 641 -8.59 15.00 -19.17
C GLU A 641 -8.50 16.53 -19.23
N GLU A 642 -9.60 17.20 -19.59
CA GLU A 642 -9.70 18.66 -19.49
C GLU A 642 -9.56 19.14 -18.04
N VAL A 643 -10.21 18.45 -17.09
CA VAL A 643 -10.08 18.76 -15.66
C VAL A 643 -8.64 18.55 -15.21
N ARG A 644 -7.99 17.45 -15.63
CA ARG A 644 -6.57 17.17 -15.33
C ARG A 644 -5.66 18.28 -15.84
N THR A 645 -5.83 18.69 -17.10
CA THR A 645 -5.03 19.76 -17.70
C THR A 645 -5.28 21.09 -16.98
N ALA A 646 -6.52 21.40 -16.61
CA ALA A 646 -6.82 22.58 -15.80
C ALA A 646 -6.18 22.52 -14.39
N ALA A 647 -6.12 21.32 -13.78
CA ALA A 647 -5.61 21.12 -12.44
C ALA A 647 -4.07 21.12 -12.35
N LEU A 648 -3.40 20.47 -13.31
CA LEU A 648 -1.95 20.23 -13.28
C LEU A 648 -1.18 21.04 -14.31
N GLY A 649 -1.82 21.46 -15.41
CA GLY A 649 -1.15 21.98 -16.60
C GLY A 649 -0.38 20.91 -17.38
N ASP A 650 0.36 21.35 -18.41
CA ASP A 650 1.16 20.48 -19.28
C ASP A 650 2.67 20.50 -18.97
N GLY A 651 3.09 21.34 -18.00
CA GLY A 651 4.49 21.51 -17.64
C GLY A 651 5.03 20.44 -16.68
N ALA A 652 6.36 20.37 -16.55
CA ALA A 652 7.00 19.52 -15.55
C ALA A 652 6.58 19.93 -14.13
N LEU A 653 6.09 18.97 -13.35
CA LEU A 653 5.58 19.22 -11.99
C LEU A 653 6.68 19.30 -10.93
N THR A 654 7.92 18.94 -11.28
CA THR A 654 9.07 18.87 -10.36
C THR A 654 9.34 20.19 -9.63
N SER A 655 9.09 21.34 -10.26
CA SER A 655 9.25 22.66 -9.64
C SER A 655 8.21 22.97 -8.55
N ARG A 656 7.12 22.19 -8.48
CA ARG A 656 6.06 22.30 -7.47
C ARG A 656 6.24 21.32 -6.32
N LEU A 657 7.17 20.37 -6.46
CA LEU A 657 7.50 19.39 -5.43
C LEU A 657 8.53 19.99 -4.47
N SER A 658 8.29 19.90 -3.17
CA SER A 658 9.25 20.31 -2.17
C SER A 658 8.94 19.67 -0.82
N ASN A 659 10.01 19.33 -0.11
CA ASN A 659 9.97 18.73 1.21
C ASN A 659 10.40 19.73 2.30
N GLN A 660 10.66 20.99 1.93
CA GLN A 660 11.18 21.99 2.85
C GLN A 660 10.08 22.57 3.75
N THR A 661 10.45 22.88 4.98
CA THR A 661 9.66 23.62 5.96
C THR A 661 10.39 24.88 6.41
N GLY A 662 9.60 25.92 6.69
CA GLY A 662 10.06 27.14 7.36
C GLY A 662 10.07 27.04 8.89
N ALA A 663 9.63 25.91 9.46
CA ALA A 663 9.66 25.71 10.90
C ALA A 663 11.10 25.70 11.44
N THR A 664 11.29 26.37 12.57
CA THR A 664 12.54 26.28 13.32
C THR A 664 12.54 25.06 14.20
N VAL A 665 13.70 24.43 14.35
CA VAL A 665 13.90 23.38 15.36
C VAL A 665 13.64 23.97 16.74
N ALA A 666 12.68 23.40 17.47
CA ALA A 666 12.24 23.83 18.79
C ALA A 666 11.94 22.63 19.68
N ARG A 667 11.70 22.88 20.97
CA ARG A 667 11.23 21.83 21.89
C ARG A 667 9.80 21.41 21.55
N GLY A 668 9.53 20.11 21.66
CA GLY A 668 8.21 19.52 21.43
C GLY A 668 7.19 19.93 22.50
N LYS A 669 5.91 19.80 22.15
CA LYS A 669 4.76 20.01 23.03
C LYS A 669 4.13 18.69 23.47
N ALA A 670 4.51 17.56 22.87
CA ALA A 670 4.02 16.25 23.25
C ALA A 670 4.36 15.95 24.72
N VAL A 671 3.33 15.62 25.49
CA VAL A 671 3.42 15.40 26.93
C VAL A 671 3.62 13.91 27.17
N LYS A 672 4.63 13.57 27.99
CA LYS A 672 4.82 12.20 28.49
C LYS A 672 3.61 11.79 29.32
N ALA A 673 3.15 10.56 29.16
CA ALA A 673 2.07 10.03 29.99
C ALA A 673 2.42 10.13 31.49
N ALA A 674 1.41 10.40 32.31
CA ALA A 674 1.53 10.42 33.76
C ALA A 674 1.82 9.02 34.32
N GLU A 675 2.31 8.95 35.56
CA GLU A 675 2.61 7.67 36.21
C GLU A 675 1.34 6.79 36.27
N GLY A 676 1.45 5.55 35.79
CA GLY A 676 0.32 4.62 35.69
C GLY A 676 -0.54 4.76 34.43
N GLN A 677 -0.22 5.72 33.55
CA GLN A 677 -0.86 5.91 32.25
C GLN A 677 0.10 5.60 31.10
N PHE A 678 -0.45 5.44 29.89
CA PHE A 678 0.29 4.98 28.71
C PHE A 678 0.02 5.87 27.50
N GLU A 679 0.95 5.94 26.56
CA GLU A 679 0.77 6.66 25.31
C GLU A 679 0.15 5.77 24.23
N ARG A 680 -0.87 6.27 23.53
CA ARG A 680 -1.45 5.59 22.38
C ARG A 680 -0.52 5.67 21.17
N ILE A 681 -0.25 4.53 20.56
CA ILE A 681 0.16 4.44 19.16
C ILE A 681 -0.99 3.89 18.32
N ALA A 682 -1.55 4.72 17.44
CA ALA A 682 -2.66 4.36 16.56
C ALA A 682 -2.19 4.21 15.11
N ASN A 683 -1.60 3.05 14.79
CA ASN A 683 -1.29 2.71 13.40
C ASN A 683 -2.58 2.48 12.61
N VAL A 684 -2.59 2.82 11.31
CA VAL A 684 -3.68 2.44 10.40
C VAL A 684 -3.37 1.04 9.90
N PRO A 685 -4.17 0.01 10.20
CA PRO A 685 -3.93 -1.34 9.71
C PRO A 685 -3.98 -1.39 8.19
N ILE A 686 -3.12 -2.21 7.57
CA ILE A 686 -3.05 -2.36 6.11
C ILE A 686 -4.42 -2.70 5.48
N TYR A 687 -5.26 -3.48 6.17
CA TYR A 687 -6.58 -3.88 5.69
C TYR A 687 -7.73 -2.99 6.18
N HIS A 688 -7.41 -1.80 6.69
CA HIS A 688 -8.37 -0.73 7.03
C HIS A 688 -7.99 0.62 6.41
N ALA A 689 -7.01 0.61 5.48
CA ALA A 689 -6.41 1.79 4.90
C ALA A 689 -7.42 2.74 4.24
N ASP A 690 -8.43 2.17 3.57
CA ASP A 690 -9.49 2.90 2.87
C ASP A 690 -10.81 2.12 2.82
N ALA A 691 -11.85 2.78 2.30
CA ALA A 691 -13.21 2.28 2.25
C ALA A 691 -13.39 0.99 1.41
N LEU A 692 -12.57 0.76 0.37
CA LEU A 692 -12.64 -0.46 -0.43
C LEU A 692 -12.04 -1.63 0.33
N VAL A 693 -10.86 -1.41 0.91
CA VAL A 693 -10.14 -2.46 1.62
C VAL A 693 -10.91 -2.91 2.87
N ARG A 694 -11.60 -1.98 3.57
CA ARG A 694 -12.51 -2.28 4.70
C ARG A 694 -13.67 -3.22 4.37
N ARG A 695 -13.97 -3.41 3.08
CA ARG A 695 -15.10 -4.19 2.58
C ARG A 695 -14.65 -5.41 1.78
N ALA A 696 -13.36 -5.76 1.85
CA ALA A 696 -12.81 -6.97 1.25
C ALA A 696 -12.72 -8.08 2.29
N GLU A 697 -13.75 -8.93 2.35
CA GLU A 697 -13.93 -9.94 3.39
C GLU A 697 -12.69 -10.81 3.61
N SER A 698 -12.07 -11.31 2.53
CA SER A 698 -10.91 -12.20 2.63
C SER A 698 -9.70 -11.55 3.34
N LEU A 699 -9.50 -10.23 3.16
CA LEU A 699 -8.45 -9.48 3.83
C LEU A 699 -8.69 -9.38 5.34
N HIS A 700 -9.95 -9.28 5.75
CA HIS A 700 -10.31 -9.22 7.17
C HIS A 700 -10.15 -10.53 7.92
N LEU A 701 -10.06 -11.66 7.20
CA LEU A 701 -9.80 -13.00 7.76
C LEU A 701 -8.30 -13.29 7.98
N THR A 702 -7.40 -12.37 7.64
CA THR A 702 -5.94 -12.55 7.80
C THR A 702 -5.48 -12.36 9.26
N ALA A 703 -4.28 -12.83 9.60
CA ALA A 703 -3.70 -12.57 10.93
C ALA A 703 -3.50 -11.08 11.20
N ALA A 704 -3.13 -10.30 10.18
CA ALA A 704 -2.93 -8.86 10.30
C ALA A 704 -4.22 -8.12 10.70
N SER A 705 -5.37 -8.50 10.13
CA SER A 705 -6.66 -7.91 10.49
C SER A 705 -7.12 -8.34 11.88
N ARG A 706 -6.90 -9.61 12.27
CA ARG A 706 -7.19 -10.06 13.65
C ARG A 706 -6.41 -9.27 14.69
N ALA A 707 -5.10 -9.07 14.46
CA ALA A 707 -4.25 -8.31 15.36
C ALA A 707 -4.69 -6.83 15.49
N ALA A 708 -5.20 -6.24 14.41
CA ALA A 708 -5.71 -4.87 14.41
C ALA A 708 -6.97 -4.67 15.29
N ASN A 709 -7.71 -5.74 15.57
CA ASN A 709 -8.91 -5.73 16.41
C ASN A 709 -8.64 -6.13 17.87
N SER A 710 -7.37 -6.12 18.28
CA SER A 710 -6.93 -6.35 19.65
C SER A 710 -6.14 -5.16 20.18
N VAL A 711 -5.97 -5.07 21.50
CA VAL A 711 -5.10 -4.08 22.15
C VAL A 711 -3.74 -4.72 22.40
N GLY A 712 -2.69 -4.14 21.82
CA GLY A 712 -1.32 -4.55 22.10
C GLY A 712 -0.84 -3.88 23.39
N LEU A 713 -0.51 -4.67 24.41
CA LEU A 713 0.01 -4.19 25.68
C LEU A 713 1.51 -4.51 25.82
N PRO A 714 2.33 -3.58 26.33
CA PRO A 714 3.73 -3.86 26.59
C PRO A 714 3.84 -4.95 27.66
N ALA A 715 4.87 -5.79 27.56
CA ALA A 715 5.05 -6.97 28.40
C ALA A 715 4.85 -6.68 29.91
N GLY A 716 5.47 -5.61 30.41
CA GLY A 716 5.36 -5.22 31.81
C GLY A 716 3.92 -4.92 32.27
N LEU A 717 3.12 -4.23 31.44
CA LEU A 717 1.72 -3.94 31.74
C LEU A 717 0.86 -5.21 31.67
N PHE A 718 1.04 -6.01 30.61
CA PHE A 718 0.30 -7.24 30.41
C PHE A 718 0.49 -8.21 31.58
N ASP A 719 1.74 -8.39 31.99
CA ASP A 719 2.12 -9.28 33.09
C ASP A 719 1.65 -8.71 34.45
N LYS A 720 1.74 -7.40 34.68
CA LYS A 720 1.24 -6.72 35.89
C LYS A 720 -0.27 -6.86 36.08
N LEU A 721 -1.04 -6.85 35.00
CA LEU A 721 -2.49 -7.04 35.03
C LEU A 721 -2.90 -8.53 35.14
N GLY A 722 -1.95 -9.46 35.10
CA GLY A 722 -2.21 -10.91 35.19
C GLY A 722 -3.16 -11.40 34.09
N LEU A 723 -2.96 -10.90 32.87
CA LEU A 723 -3.78 -11.21 31.70
C LEU A 723 -3.30 -12.49 31.01
N LYS A 724 -4.23 -13.16 30.32
CA LYS A 724 -3.96 -14.18 29.30
C LYS A 724 -4.29 -13.62 27.92
N GLU A 725 -3.68 -14.19 26.88
CA GLU A 725 -3.95 -13.80 25.49
C GLU A 725 -5.46 -13.88 25.21
N GLY A 726 -6.04 -12.75 24.78
CA GLY A 726 -7.47 -12.63 24.50
C GLY A 726 -8.35 -12.21 25.68
N ASP A 727 -7.81 -12.06 26.90
CA ASP A 727 -8.56 -11.50 28.03
C ASP A 727 -9.03 -10.08 27.67
N ALA A 728 -10.26 -9.73 28.06
CA ALA A 728 -10.81 -8.41 27.81
C ALA A 728 -10.17 -7.36 28.72
N VAL A 729 -9.79 -6.22 28.13
CA VAL A 729 -9.34 -5.02 28.85
C VAL A 729 -10.20 -3.83 28.46
N ARG A 730 -10.40 -2.93 29.41
CA ARG A 730 -11.00 -1.63 29.19
C ARG A 730 -9.90 -0.62 28.93
N VAL A 731 -9.96 0.02 27.77
CA VAL A 731 -9.09 1.14 27.41
C VAL A 731 -9.89 2.42 27.46
N ARG A 732 -9.39 3.42 28.18
CA ARG A 732 -10.01 4.75 28.31
C ARG A 732 -9.08 5.82 27.73
N GLN A 733 -9.66 6.77 27.02
CA GLN A 733 -8.97 7.96 26.50
C GLN A 733 -9.85 9.19 26.77
N GLY A 734 -9.53 9.95 27.81
CA GLY A 734 -10.44 10.97 28.34
C GLY A 734 -11.78 10.36 28.77
N GLU A 735 -12.88 10.92 28.25
CA GLU A 735 -14.25 10.43 28.52
C GLU A 735 -14.64 9.18 27.70
N GLN A 736 -13.84 8.83 26.68
CA GLN A 736 -14.13 7.71 25.80
C GLN A 736 -13.60 6.40 26.37
N SER A 737 -14.29 5.28 26.11
CA SER A 737 -13.85 3.97 26.54
C SER A 737 -14.29 2.87 25.59
N VAL A 738 -13.45 1.83 25.46
CA VAL A 738 -13.75 0.65 24.66
C VAL A 738 -13.24 -0.60 25.36
N GLN A 739 -13.90 -1.74 25.14
CA GLN A 739 -13.45 -3.05 25.63
C GLN A 739 -13.00 -3.91 24.45
N LEU A 740 -11.82 -4.51 24.57
CA LEU A 740 -11.18 -5.27 23.50
C LEU A 740 -10.34 -6.40 24.08
N PRO A 741 -10.10 -7.49 23.32
CA PRO A 741 -9.14 -8.51 23.70
C PRO A 741 -7.72 -7.94 23.75
N ALA A 742 -6.99 -8.22 24.82
CA ALA A 742 -5.59 -7.85 24.97
C ALA A 742 -4.66 -8.91 24.37
N VAL A 743 -3.56 -8.44 23.78
CA VAL A 743 -2.45 -9.26 23.30
C VAL A 743 -1.15 -8.77 23.92
N ARG A 744 -0.27 -9.70 24.30
CA ARG A 744 1.04 -9.35 24.84
C ARG A 744 1.99 -8.96 23.70
N ASP A 745 2.28 -7.67 23.59
CA ASP A 745 3.18 -7.13 22.57
C ASP A 745 4.50 -6.68 23.22
N ALA A 746 5.46 -7.59 23.25
CA ALA A 746 6.80 -7.33 23.79
C ALA A 746 7.65 -6.38 22.94
N ASN A 747 7.18 -5.99 21.74
CA ASN A 747 7.90 -5.06 20.88
C ASN A 747 7.58 -3.60 21.20
N LEU A 748 6.53 -3.30 21.97
CA LEU A 748 6.18 -1.93 22.34
C LEU A 748 7.19 -1.33 23.31
N ALA A 749 7.42 -0.02 23.19
CA ALA A 749 8.04 0.73 24.29
C ALA A 749 7.22 0.57 25.58
N GLU A 750 7.87 0.53 26.74
CA GLU A 750 7.23 0.16 28.03
C GLU A 750 6.02 1.04 28.41
N THR A 751 6.01 2.31 27.97
CA THR A 751 4.95 3.28 28.25
C THR A 751 3.96 3.44 27.09
N VAL A 752 3.95 2.52 26.12
CA VAL A 752 3.11 2.62 24.91
C VAL A 752 2.10 1.50 24.85
N VAL A 753 0.86 1.83 24.49
CA VAL A 753 -0.22 0.87 24.20
C VAL A 753 -0.67 1.04 22.75
N ARG A 754 -0.78 -0.07 22.02
CA ARG A 754 -1.25 -0.08 20.62
C ARG A 754 -2.75 -0.26 20.59
N VAL A 755 -3.45 0.75 20.09
CA VAL A 755 -4.86 0.64 19.69
C VAL A 755 -4.99 1.23 18.30
N SER A 756 -5.13 0.35 17.31
CA SER A 756 -5.14 0.73 15.91
C SER A 756 -6.22 1.77 15.58
N ALA A 757 -5.88 2.66 14.66
CA ALA A 757 -6.81 3.58 14.03
C ALA A 757 -7.68 2.84 13.00
N ALA A 758 -8.71 3.50 12.48
CA ALA A 758 -9.54 3.00 11.38
C ALA A 758 -10.24 1.64 11.62
N THR A 759 -10.31 1.18 12.86
CA THR A 759 -11.12 0.03 13.29
C THR A 759 -12.32 0.53 14.10
N PRO A 760 -13.41 -0.25 14.21
CA PRO A 760 -14.55 0.13 15.06
C PRO A 760 -14.15 0.48 16.50
N ALA A 761 -13.15 -0.21 17.02
CA ALA A 761 -12.67 0.03 18.37
C ALA A 761 -11.80 1.29 18.49
N GLY A 762 -10.97 1.56 17.48
CA GLY A 762 -10.21 2.80 17.39
C GLY A 762 -11.10 4.03 17.20
N ALA A 763 -12.22 3.87 16.48
CA ALA A 763 -13.25 4.89 16.24
C ALA A 763 -14.04 5.26 17.52
N ALA A 764 -14.14 4.33 18.47
CA ALA A 764 -14.77 4.56 19.77
C ALA A 764 -13.88 5.33 20.76
N LEU A 765 -12.63 5.66 20.37
CA LEU A 765 -11.68 6.43 21.17
C LEU A 765 -11.48 7.85 20.59
N GLY A 766 -10.71 8.67 21.31
CA GLY A 766 -10.36 10.01 20.88
C GLY A 766 -9.17 10.03 19.91
N SER A 767 -8.31 11.03 20.09
CA SER A 767 -7.14 11.30 19.24
C SER A 767 -6.24 10.08 18.98
N LEU A 768 -5.65 10.00 17.78
CA LEU A 768 -4.68 8.97 17.38
C LEU A 768 -3.47 8.89 18.33
N PHE A 769 -3.11 10.01 18.92
CA PHE A 769 -2.09 10.12 19.96
C PHE A 769 -2.70 10.70 21.23
N GLY A 770 -2.16 10.31 22.37
CA GLY A 770 -2.57 10.83 23.66
C GLY A 770 -2.46 9.79 24.75
N GLU A 771 -2.88 10.18 25.94
CA GLU A 771 -2.82 9.36 27.13
C GLU A 771 -3.96 8.32 27.18
N LEU A 772 -3.63 7.11 27.62
CA LEU A 772 -4.53 5.99 27.81
C LEU A 772 -4.43 5.46 29.24
N LEU A 773 -5.59 5.10 29.78
CA LEU A 773 -5.71 4.27 30.97
C LEU A 773 -6.17 2.88 30.55
N VAL A 774 -5.49 1.84 31.03
CA VAL A 774 -5.81 0.44 30.73
C VAL A 774 -6.08 -0.32 32.01
N GLU A 775 -7.24 -0.96 32.08
CA GLU A 775 -7.71 -1.72 33.24
C GLU A 775 -8.23 -3.09 32.78
N LYS A 776 -8.13 -4.10 33.65
CA LYS A 776 -8.78 -5.40 33.40
C LYS A 776 -10.31 -5.20 33.41
N ALA A 777 -11.00 -5.70 32.39
CA ALA A 777 -12.42 -5.43 32.17
C ALA A 777 -13.35 -6.07 33.21
#